data_AF-A0A524ENI8-F1
#
_entry.id   AF-A0A524ENI8-F1
#
_cell.length_a   1.000
_cell.length_b   1.000
_cell.length_c   1.000
_cell.angle_alpha   90.00
_cell.angle_beta   90.00
_cell.angle_gamma   90.00
#
_symmetry.space_group_name_H-M   'P 1'
#
loop_
_entity.id
_entity.type
_entity.pdbx_description
1 polymer ?
#
loop_
_entity_poly.entity_id
_entity_poly.type
_entity_poly.pdbx_seq_one_letter_code
_entity_poly.pdbx_strand_id
1 'polypeptide(L)'
;MEEENSLKNRALALLIVAILLCHPIIITSSSVVMEMRKEDLMMTSSLQDTGTRLEPGEHVSHVPILIDEENDFVSQGWPGAGSKADPYVISALNITYDIDEELIRVFNIESHFIIQDCYFGQLSNDHAIRFENVTNAALEYITISSDLEGVSFNNVTNSTLLSSYVDVSGTDSVYIGNSHNVEIENNYMAGGRLYIWKCSGINAHYNEITSTVVQGARLYQSNGTLFNANTITNAGGVGLDVHNSSFCEIHGNHFEDSGAASLYLRLSENVSIIDNTILNAGSDAINYQTQEWISIVGNHISNSGGFPIYTTNSANGEILNNEIIGHTSNAAIVFQLQVENFTVSDNYIEDAWGGLFTQSGASVDCLHNTIIDVGNHFIAYQSIVDGSIVDNICEDTADLGVYISSSQRITASGNTISNGPNDGIYATGANHSIIGNTIWDTRRGVRGLIGAENVNITSNIIDSVDTGIQVNGEDATIKSNVITNSDVGIDLDSASQEAEVVDNLIEHSEDGIHIRNVNHSIIGNTIRYTDMAFIVDGATNPELEDNIIHNARYGVYVVGTTGGEFENNNLTQTGFFFETGQPIVNLNHSLIDNNVNNKPLFYALNQSGVSLNGNDYGEIILVNCSDFAIDGGEFTWSTVAFQVYYTNEVDISNIHIKDGYQPMNFYQTANVTITDSVIEGRTEFYAMRVRNADVFWVENVTFLNLEGNAVDIRSSTTIDVKYSWFENIGDSAIYISDVANGVIEGNDISNATYGVYLDESVNNAMKSNHIRWTTYGIYSVVASDINNASFNNIHDNEYGIRMDDSYSWYIYNNTIRWNDYGLYITVTDNNQWIYNNTFALNTIYNGYDDGADDWDDRVDGGNYWDDYGGTGVYNVPGGSSVDSYPIAYMITEPIINNPIDVWYAEGSEGNFIVWVPFDDSLRDWIVEIDGTTWASGAWNFQNINVSIDGLAYGTYTVFIEVWDVDQNSVNDTVMVHVYDDTPPEINSPPNRIAFEDGSGQQLTWQVSDLNPTTFTAYIDDEQHATGTWTTGELNLNIDGLDAGEYVFKMVIRDVDGNSASDSIRVRVIDDNDAPELDSPPDMIIVEGSLGNSIVWTPTDEYPTRYEIVSNDTVVREGDWGGGRIVLSVDGLEPGEYDFILTVYDGSGRTATDGVNVTVLPTGYTPQPPVDYLLLAAIGAVVGGIIIAVAIGFYLRKKRSS
;
A
#
# COMPACT_ATOMS: atom_id res chain seq x y z
N MET A 1 13.79 23.06 -35.24
CA MET A 1 12.70 23.53 -36.12
C MET A 1 11.93 22.35 -36.76
N GLU A 2 11.90 21.19 -36.10
CA GLU A 2 11.04 20.03 -36.42
C GLU A 2 10.24 19.56 -35.19
N GLU A 3 10.66 19.89 -33.95
CA GLU A 3 9.88 19.63 -32.73
C GLU A 3 8.70 20.60 -32.50
N GLU A 4 8.72 21.79 -33.11
CA GLU A 4 7.66 22.79 -32.92
C GLU A 4 6.41 22.54 -33.80
N ASN A 5 6.54 21.69 -34.82
CA ASN A 5 5.43 21.22 -35.68
C ASN A 5 4.81 19.90 -35.18
N SER A 6 5.49 19.15 -34.32
CA SER A 6 4.98 17.93 -33.70
C SER A 6 3.92 18.23 -32.63
N LEU A 7 4.13 19.28 -31.84
CA LEU A 7 3.19 19.73 -30.80
C LEU A 7 1.91 20.40 -31.36
N LYS A 8 1.99 21.07 -32.52
CA LYS A 8 0.80 21.65 -33.18
C LYS A 8 -0.06 20.62 -33.92
N ASN A 9 0.52 19.52 -34.40
CA ASN A 9 -0.24 18.44 -35.03
C ASN A 9 -0.83 17.45 -34.02
N ARG A 10 -0.28 17.34 -32.81
CA ARG A 10 -0.87 16.55 -31.71
C ARG A 10 -2.05 17.26 -31.03
N ALA A 11 -2.06 18.59 -30.97
CA ALA A 11 -3.22 19.36 -30.51
C ALA A 11 -4.40 19.36 -31.51
N LEU A 12 -4.13 19.24 -32.81
CA LEU A 12 -5.17 19.12 -33.84
C LEU A 12 -5.71 17.69 -33.97
N ALA A 13 -4.91 16.67 -33.65
CA ALA A 13 -5.35 15.27 -33.57
C ALA A 13 -6.22 14.99 -32.33
N LEU A 14 -5.91 15.59 -31.17
CA LEU A 14 -6.77 15.51 -29.97
C LEU A 14 -8.10 16.26 -30.13
N LEU A 15 -8.14 17.32 -30.95
CA LEU A 15 -9.38 18.03 -31.28
C LEU A 15 -10.27 17.25 -32.28
N ILE A 16 -9.67 16.39 -33.13
CA ILE A 16 -10.41 15.58 -34.12
C ILE A 16 -10.87 14.23 -33.53
N VAL A 17 -10.15 13.67 -32.55
CA VAL A 17 -10.57 12.46 -31.81
C VAL A 17 -11.66 12.77 -30.78
N ALA A 18 -11.69 13.96 -30.18
CA ALA A 18 -12.81 14.42 -29.35
C ALA A 18 -14.10 14.70 -30.16
N ILE A 19 -13.99 14.94 -31.47
CA ILE A 19 -15.14 15.13 -32.39
C ILE A 19 -15.62 13.79 -33.00
N LEU A 20 -14.84 12.71 -32.87
CA LEU A 20 -15.15 11.37 -33.43
C LEU A 20 -15.60 10.34 -32.38
N LEU A 21 -15.66 10.70 -31.09
CA LEU A 21 -16.11 9.82 -29.98
C LEU A 21 -17.53 10.10 -29.46
N CYS A 22 -18.27 11.01 -30.08
CA CYS A 22 -19.70 11.21 -29.78
C CYS A 22 -20.50 11.04 -31.06
N HIS A 23 -20.78 9.79 -31.48
CA HIS A 23 -21.91 9.40 -32.35
C HIS A 23 -22.01 7.86 -32.33
N PRO A 24 -23.07 7.26 -31.77
CA PRO A 24 -23.60 6.02 -32.30
C PRO A 24 -24.32 6.32 -33.61
N ILE A 25 -24.07 5.49 -34.61
CA ILE A 25 -24.86 5.40 -35.83
C ILE A 25 -26.26 4.92 -35.41
N ILE A 26 -27.19 5.86 -35.29
CA ILE A 26 -28.62 5.60 -35.16
C ILE A 26 -29.22 5.70 -36.56
N ILE A 27 -29.84 4.62 -37.00
CA ILE A 27 -30.66 4.59 -38.22
C ILE A 27 -31.92 5.39 -37.92
N THR A 28 -32.05 6.55 -38.55
CA THR A 28 -33.20 7.44 -38.43
C THR A 28 -34.39 6.90 -39.23
N SER A 29 -35.50 6.60 -38.55
CA SER A 29 -36.83 6.98 -39.05
C SER A 29 -37.43 7.98 -38.06
N SER A 30 -37.86 9.10 -38.63
CA SER A 30 -38.26 10.34 -37.99
C SER A 30 -39.34 10.24 -36.91
N SER A 31 -39.05 10.78 -35.72
CA SER A 31 -40.02 11.42 -34.82
C SER A 31 -39.34 12.64 -34.21
N VAL A 32 -39.86 13.83 -34.49
CA VAL A 32 -39.36 15.11 -33.96
C VAL A 32 -39.78 15.22 -32.50
N VAL A 33 -38.85 15.02 -31.57
CA VAL A 33 -39.06 15.40 -30.16
C VAL A 33 -38.67 16.86 -30.02
N MET A 34 -39.68 17.69 -29.73
CA MET A 34 -39.51 19.09 -29.40
C MET A 34 -39.23 19.16 -27.89
N GLU A 35 -38.00 19.47 -27.49
CA GLU A 35 -37.71 19.87 -26.10
C GLU A 35 -38.51 21.15 -25.78
N MET A 36 -39.63 21.00 -25.08
CA MET A 36 -40.30 22.13 -24.44
C MET A 36 -39.59 22.42 -23.13
N ARG A 37 -39.07 23.64 -22.99
CA ARG A 37 -38.61 24.16 -21.70
C ARG A 37 -39.78 24.14 -20.72
N LYS A 38 -39.51 23.75 -19.48
CA LYS A 38 -40.44 23.74 -18.34
C LYS A 38 -41.05 25.14 -18.02
N GLU A 39 -40.63 26.19 -18.70
CA GLU A 39 -41.17 27.56 -18.62
C GLU A 39 -42.15 27.91 -19.77
N ASP A 40 -42.29 27.09 -20.82
CA ASP A 40 -43.27 27.29 -21.91
C ASP A 40 -44.58 26.51 -21.70
N LEU A 41 -44.68 25.68 -20.65
CA LEU A 41 -45.89 24.94 -20.26
C LEU A 41 -46.93 25.78 -19.49
N MET A 42 -46.64 27.06 -19.25
CA MET A 42 -47.65 28.03 -18.81
C MET A 42 -48.14 28.88 -19.97
N MET A 43 -48.49 28.25 -21.10
CA MET A 43 -49.44 28.88 -22.00
C MET A 43 -50.83 28.80 -21.36
N THR A 44 -51.07 29.76 -20.47
CA THR A 44 -52.41 30.14 -20.02
C THR A 44 -53.16 30.76 -21.20
N SER A 45 -53.52 29.95 -22.19
CA SER A 45 -54.79 30.21 -22.89
C SER A 45 -55.84 29.53 -22.04
N SER A 46 -56.67 30.34 -21.36
CA SER A 46 -57.87 29.85 -20.69
C SER A 46 -58.66 29.00 -21.70
N LEU A 47 -58.56 27.68 -21.61
CA LEU A 47 -59.57 26.80 -22.20
C LEU A 47 -60.90 27.26 -21.59
N GLN A 48 -61.86 27.53 -22.46
CA GLN A 48 -63.20 27.88 -22.04
C GLN A 48 -63.79 26.71 -21.24
N ASP A 49 -64.43 27.00 -20.10
CA ASP A 49 -65.05 25.97 -19.25
C ASP A 49 -66.01 25.08 -20.07
N THR A 50 -66.01 23.77 -19.78
CA THR A 50 -66.87 22.79 -20.46
C THR A 50 -68.35 23.05 -20.20
N GLY A 51 -69.20 22.71 -21.17
CA GLY A 51 -70.64 22.86 -21.08
C GLY A 51 -71.18 24.06 -21.87
N THR A 52 -72.46 24.34 -21.71
CA THR A 52 -73.11 25.48 -22.38
C THR A 52 -72.51 26.80 -21.92
N ARG A 53 -72.23 27.67 -22.90
CA ARG A 53 -71.66 29.01 -22.68
C ARG A 53 -72.73 30.05 -22.30
N LEU A 54 -73.98 29.62 -22.22
CA LEU A 54 -75.14 30.44 -21.95
C LEU A 54 -75.59 30.28 -20.51
N GLU A 55 -76.05 31.37 -19.90
CA GLU A 55 -76.67 31.34 -18.58
C GLU A 55 -78.04 30.64 -18.64
N PRO A 56 -78.53 30.01 -17.55
CA PRO A 56 -79.79 29.25 -17.56
C PRO A 56 -81.05 29.99 -18.06
N GLY A 57 -81.05 31.33 -18.05
CA GLY A 57 -82.15 32.17 -18.54
C GLY A 57 -82.07 32.53 -20.02
N GLU A 58 -80.97 32.20 -20.70
CA GLU A 58 -80.72 32.48 -22.12
C GLU A 58 -81.16 31.33 -23.03
N HIS A 59 -81.37 30.13 -22.47
CA HIS A 59 -81.91 28.99 -23.21
C HIS A 59 -83.40 29.13 -23.49
N VAL A 60 -83.82 28.70 -24.67
CA VAL A 60 -85.24 28.60 -25.05
C VAL A 60 -85.74 27.19 -24.77
N SER A 61 -86.80 27.06 -23.96
CA SER A 61 -87.43 25.76 -23.72
C SER A 61 -87.96 25.15 -25.02
N HIS A 62 -87.63 23.88 -25.28
CA HIS A 62 -88.05 23.16 -26.47
C HIS A 62 -88.49 21.73 -26.12
N VAL A 63 -89.46 21.20 -26.85
CA VAL A 63 -89.88 19.79 -26.76
C VAL A 63 -88.76 18.87 -27.30
N PRO A 64 -88.78 17.54 -27.04
CA PRO A 64 -87.81 16.62 -27.64
C PRO A 64 -87.80 16.68 -29.18
N ILE A 65 -86.65 16.40 -29.78
CA ILE A 65 -86.40 16.54 -31.22
C ILE A 65 -86.13 15.17 -31.85
N LEU A 66 -86.85 14.88 -32.93
CA LEU A 66 -86.61 13.73 -33.79
C LEU A 66 -86.23 14.22 -35.19
N ILE A 67 -85.08 13.77 -35.70
CA ILE A 67 -84.64 13.96 -37.09
C ILE A 67 -84.51 12.57 -37.71
N ASP A 68 -85.46 12.17 -38.55
CA ASP A 68 -85.50 10.86 -39.22
C ASP A 68 -85.34 10.90 -40.74
N GLU A 69 -85.41 12.10 -41.33
CA GLU A 69 -85.08 12.37 -42.72
C GLU A 69 -84.38 13.73 -42.88
N GLU A 70 -83.58 13.89 -43.95
CA GLU A 70 -82.85 15.13 -44.25
C GLU A 70 -83.74 16.38 -44.30
N ASN A 71 -85.01 16.20 -44.68
CA ASN A 71 -85.98 17.28 -44.79
C ASN A 71 -86.48 17.77 -43.42
N ASP A 72 -86.27 17.03 -42.34
CA ASP A 72 -86.65 17.45 -40.99
C ASP A 72 -85.91 18.70 -40.52
N PHE A 73 -84.64 18.86 -40.92
CA PHE A 73 -83.90 20.07 -40.61
C PHE A 73 -84.61 21.32 -41.15
N VAL A 74 -85.10 21.25 -42.38
CA VAL A 74 -85.82 22.35 -43.03
C VAL A 74 -87.26 22.47 -42.51
N SER A 75 -87.96 21.35 -42.32
CA SER A 75 -89.38 21.32 -41.94
C SER A 75 -89.61 21.79 -40.51
N GLN A 76 -88.64 21.53 -39.62
CA GLN A 76 -88.63 22.00 -38.23
C GLN A 76 -88.01 23.39 -38.07
N GLY A 77 -87.41 23.94 -39.14
CA GLY A 77 -86.96 25.33 -39.21
C GLY A 77 -85.54 25.58 -38.69
N TRP A 78 -84.67 24.56 -38.69
CA TRP A 78 -83.28 24.69 -38.27
C TRP A 78 -82.45 25.44 -39.34
N PRO A 79 -81.71 26.51 -38.98
CA PRO A 79 -80.90 27.29 -39.91
C PRO A 79 -79.74 26.47 -40.50
N GLY A 80 -79.32 26.79 -41.73
CA GLY A 80 -78.22 26.14 -42.44
C GLY A 80 -78.65 25.43 -43.73
N ALA A 81 -77.68 24.86 -44.46
CA ALA A 81 -77.91 24.13 -45.72
C ALA A 81 -77.40 22.68 -45.71
N GLY A 82 -76.91 22.19 -44.57
CA GLY A 82 -76.42 20.81 -44.43
C GLY A 82 -75.04 20.54 -45.06
N SER A 83 -74.28 21.58 -45.43
CA SER A 83 -72.95 21.45 -46.03
C SER A 83 -71.84 21.73 -45.01
N LYS A 84 -70.61 21.26 -45.23
CA LYS A 84 -69.47 21.56 -44.33
C LYS A 84 -69.25 23.05 -44.04
N ALA A 85 -69.52 23.91 -45.02
CA ALA A 85 -69.36 25.36 -44.88
C ALA A 85 -70.59 26.06 -44.30
N ASP A 86 -71.74 25.39 -44.27
CA ASP A 86 -73.05 25.91 -43.82
C ASP A 86 -73.89 24.75 -43.26
N PRO A 87 -73.52 24.20 -42.09
CA PRO A 87 -74.18 23.06 -41.48
C PRO A 87 -75.56 23.45 -40.94
N TYR A 88 -76.46 22.48 -40.76
CA TYR A 88 -77.67 22.75 -39.99
C TYR A 88 -77.33 23.01 -38.52
N VAL A 89 -77.97 23.97 -37.85
CA VAL A 89 -77.64 24.35 -36.47
C VAL A 89 -78.85 24.24 -35.55
N ILE A 90 -78.72 23.42 -34.50
CA ILE A 90 -79.64 23.34 -33.36
C ILE A 90 -78.92 24.01 -32.18
N SER A 91 -79.42 25.12 -31.65
CA SER A 91 -78.67 25.86 -30.63
C SER A 91 -79.51 26.56 -29.57
N ALA A 92 -78.91 26.80 -28.39
CA ALA A 92 -79.46 27.60 -27.30
C ALA A 92 -80.80 27.07 -26.74
N LEU A 93 -80.96 25.74 -26.68
CA LEU A 93 -82.19 25.10 -26.22
C LEU A 93 -82.05 24.56 -24.79
N ASN A 94 -83.17 24.55 -24.06
CA ASN A 94 -83.33 23.74 -22.84
C ASN A 94 -84.39 22.67 -23.11
N ILE A 95 -83.98 21.40 -23.14
CA ILE A 95 -84.87 20.25 -23.30
C ILE A 95 -84.78 19.43 -22.01
N THR A 96 -85.78 19.54 -21.14
CA THR A 96 -85.85 18.81 -19.87
C THR A 96 -87.16 18.04 -19.78
N TYR A 97 -87.11 16.71 -19.85
CA TYR A 97 -88.31 15.86 -19.93
C TYR A 97 -88.12 14.50 -19.23
N ASP A 98 -89.24 13.96 -18.76
CA ASP A 98 -89.42 12.59 -18.27
C ASP A 98 -90.46 11.91 -19.18
N ILE A 99 -90.01 11.28 -20.28
CA ILE A 99 -90.92 10.72 -21.29
C ILE A 99 -90.58 9.29 -21.73
N ASP A 100 -89.65 8.61 -21.08
CA ASP A 100 -89.16 7.27 -21.45
C ASP A 100 -88.67 7.17 -22.92
N GLU A 101 -88.17 8.27 -23.48
CA GLU A 101 -87.59 8.37 -24.83
C GLU A 101 -86.38 9.33 -24.83
N GLU A 102 -85.60 9.35 -25.92
CA GLU A 102 -84.44 10.25 -26.05
C GLU A 102 -84.86 11.72 -26.23
N LEU A 103 -84.11 12.67 -25.65
CA LEU A 103 -84.42 14.10 -25.80
C LEU A 103 -84.09 14.62 -27.21
N ILE A 104 -83.01 14.12 -27.79
CA ILE A 104 -82.70 14.28 -29.22
C ILE A 104 -82.37 12.92 -29.81
N ARG A 105 -83.08 12.56 -30.88
CA ARG A 105 -82.75 11.40 -31.71
C ARG A 105 -82.55 11.83 -33.15
N VAL A 106 -81.39 11.50 -33.72
CA VAL A 106 -81.06 11.72 -35.14
C VAL A 106 -80.72 10.37 -35.76
N PHE A 107 -81.37 10.00 -36.85
CA PHE A 107 -81.03 8.75 -37.52
C PHE A 107 -81.07 8.83 -39.05
N ASN A 108 -80.14 8.13 -39.71
CA ASN A 108 -79.96 8.09 -41.16
C ASN A 108 -79.70 9.46 -41.83
N ILE A 109 -78.73 10.22 -41.31
CA ILE A 109 -78.38 11.57 -41.81
C ILE A 109 -76.93 11.61 -42.33
N GLU A 110 -76.72 12.20 -43.50
CA GLU A 110 -75.40 12.42 -44.10
C GLU A 110 -74.99 13.90 -44.14
N SER A 111 -75.96 14.82 -44.06
CA SER A 111 -75.71 16.26 -44.02
C SER A 111 -74.90 16.68 -42.80
N HIS A 112 -74.13 17.77 -42.94
CA HIS A 112 -73.42 18.36 -41.81
C HIS A 112 -74.39 19.10 -40.89
N PHE A 113 -74.31 18.83 -39.59
CA PHE A 113 -75.09 19.57 -38.60
C PHE A 113 -74.34 19.73 -37.28
N ILE A 114 -74.70 20.77 -36.53
CA ILE A 114 -74.12 21.15 -35.24
C ILE A 114 -75.25 21.27 -34.22
N ILE A 115 -75.08 20.66 -33.05
CA ILE A 115 -75.88 20.94 -31.86
C ILE A 115 -74.98 21.66 -30.87
N GLN A 116 -75.30 22.92 -30.54
CA GLN A 116 -74.43 23.73 -29.69
C GLN A 116 -75.14 24.56 -28.63
N ASP A 117 -74.47 24.82 -27.51
CA ASP A 117 -74.96 25.69 -26.44
C ASP A 117 -76.33 25.27 -25.86
N CYS A 118 -76.61 23.97 -25.84
CA CYS A 118 -77.87 23.41 -25.35
C CYS A 118 -77.73 22.82 -23.94
N TYR A 119 -78.81 22.87 -23.16
CA TYR A 119 -78.99 22.20 -21.88
C TYR A 119 -79.99 21.05 -22.02
N PHE A 120 -79.63 19.87 -21.55
CA PHE A 120 -80.43 18.64 -21.60
C PHE A 120 -80.61 18.08 -20.19
N GLY A 121 -81.85 18.03 -19.70
CA GLY A 121 -82.23 17.37 -18.46
C GLY A 121 -83.01 16.09 -18.74
N GLN A 122 -82.33 14.96 -18.84
CA GLN A 122 -82.94 13.66 -19.12
C GLN A 122 -83.36 13.01 -17.81
N LEU A 123 -84.66 13.01 -17.52
CA LEU A 123 -85.22 12.51 -16.26
C LEU A 123 -85.81 11.09 -16.39
N SER A 124 -85.74 10.51 -17.59
CA SER A 124 -86.24 9.16 -17.87
C SER A 124 -85.11 8.16 -18.16
N ASN A 125 -85.45 6.88 -18.29
CA ASN A 125 -84.48 5.78 -18.44
C ASN A 125 -83.98 5.59 -19.88
N ASP A 126 -83.62 6.65 -20.59
CA ASP A 126 -82.96 6.57 -21.91
C ASP A 126 -81.84 7.62 -22.03
N HIS A 127 -81.21 7.71 -23.20
CA HIS A 127 -80.10 8.61 -23.47
C HIS A 127 -80.60 10.04 -23.65
N ALA A 128 -79.81 11.05 -23.28
CA ALA A 128 -80.12 12.44 -23.61
C ALA A 128 -80.06 12.68 -25.12
N ILE A 129 -79.02 12.16 -25.79
CA ILE A 129 -78.83 12.32 -27.23
C ILE A 129 -78.47 10.95 -27.85
N ARG A 130 -79.17 10.55 -28.92
CA ARG A 130 -78.86 9.34 -29.69
C ARG A 130 -78.72 9.62 -31.19
N PHE A 131 -77.57 9.26 -31.76
CA PHE A 131 -77.30 9.28 -33.20
C PHE A 131 -77.15 7.85 -33.73
N GLU A 132 -77.90 7.51 -34.79
CA GLU A 132 -77.84 6.19 -35.44
C GLU A 132 -77.65 6.33 -36.96
N ASN A 133 -76.58 5.75 -37.53
CA ASN A 133 -76.24 5.89 -38.95
C ASN A 133 -76.11 7.36 -39.38
N VAL A 134 -75.24 8.10 -38.71
CA VAL A 134 -75.05 9.55 -38.91
C VAL A 134 -73.64 9.86 -39.40
N THR A 135 -73.49 10.80 -40.33
CA THR A 135 -72.18 11.30 -40.76
C THR A 135 -72.09 12.82 -40.58
N ASN A 136 -70.91 13.35 -40.23
CA ASN A 136 -70.61 14.79 -40.18
C ASN A 136 -71.37 15.58 -39.10
N ALA A 137 -71.57 15.00 -37.92
CA ALA A 137 -72.25 15.67 -36.80
C ALA A 137 -71.25 16.32 -35.83
N ALA A 138 -71.60 17.47 -35.27
CA ALA A 138 -70.85 18.07 -34.17
C ALA A 138 -71.76 18.36 -32.96
N LEU A 139 -71.34 17.92 -31.77
CA LEU A 139 -71.89 18.33 -30.49
C LEU A 139 -70.88 19.26 -29.81
N GLU A 140 -71.23 20.52 -29.60
CA GLU A 140 -70.29 21.54 -29.11
C GLU A 140 -70.86 22.30 -27.91
N TYR A 141 -70.14 22.39 -26.79
CA TYR A 141 -70.57 23.20 -25.64
C TYR A 141 -71.99 22.85 -25.16
N ILE A 142 -72.29 21.55 -25.01
CA ILE A 142 -73.59 21.12 -24.47
C ILE A 142 -73.45 20.73 -22.99
N THR A 143 -74.52 20.92 -22.22
CA THR A 143 -74.62 20.44 -20.83
C THR A 143 -75.72 19.40 -20.73
N ILE A 144 -75.38 18.19 -20.27
CA ILE A 144 -76.29 17.08 -20.03
C ILE A 144 -76.29 16.76 -18.53
N SER A 145 -77.48 16.69 -17.95
CA SER A 145 -77.75 16.06 -16.65
C SER A 145 -78.75 14.94 -16.88
N SER A 146 -78.36 13.69 -16.62
CA SER A 146 -79.18 12.51 -16.94
C SER A 146 -79.29 11.54 -15.75
N ASP A 147 -80.49 11.02 -15.50
CA ASP A 147 -80.70 9.97 -14.49
C ASP A 147 -80.18 8.59 -14.96
N LEU A 148 -79.83 8.42 -16.24
CA LEU A 148 -79.28 7.17 -16.76
C LEU A 148 -78.10 7.39 -17.72
N GLU A 149 -78.32 7.55 -19.03
CA GLU A 149 -77.23 7.64 -20.02
C GLU A 149 -77.16 9.02 -20.69
N GLY A 150 -75.97 9.40 -21.13
CA GLY A 150 -75.71 10.71 -21.74
C GLY A 150 -75.86 10.71 -23.26
N VAL A 151 -74.74 10.53 -23.97
CA VAL A 151 -74.66 10.55 -25.44
C VAL A 151 -74.46 9.14 -25.99
N SER A 152 -75.20 8.78 -27.04
CA SER A 152 -75.04 7.51 -27.76
C SER A 152 -74.82 7.73 -29.25
N PHE A 153 -73.65 7.38 -29.74
CA PHE A 153 -73.30 7.33 -31.15
C PHE A 153 -73.26 5.87 -31.59
N ASN A 154 -74.08 5.50 -32.58
CA ASN A 154 -74.07 4.16 -33.15
C ASN A 154 -73.97 4.26 -34.68
N ASN A 155 -72.90 3.68 -35.24
CA ASN A 155 -72.56 3.81 -36.65
C ASN A 155 -72.45 5.28 -37.09
N VAL A 156 -71.64 6.06 -36.36
CA VAL A 156 -71.39 7.48 -36.62
C VAL A 156 -70.02 7.65 -37.30
N THR A 157 -69.92 8.52 -38.29
CA THR A 157 -68.65 8.77 -39.01
C THR A 157 -68.31 10.25 -39.17
N ASN A 158 -67.04 10.62 -39.04
CA ASN A 158 -66.54 12.00 -39.20
C ASN A 158 -67.26 13.01 -38.29
N SER A 159 -67.39 12.69 -37.00
CA SER A 159 -68.19 13.48 -36.07
C SER A 159 -67.39 13.88 -34.84
N THR A 160 -67.85 14.91 -34.13
CA THR A 160 -67.13 15.50 -33.00
C THR A 160 -68.02 15.68 -31.78
N LEU A 161 -67.48 15.42 -30.58
CA LEU A 161 -68.01 15.86 -29.29
C LEU A 161 -66.95 16.76 -28.64
N LEU A 162 -67.26 18.05 -28.49
CA LEU A 162 -66.31 19.08 -28.11
C LEU A 162 -66.80 19.90 -26.92
N SER A 163 -65.93 20.12 -25.93
CA SER A 163 -66.12 21.10 -24.84
C SER A 163 -67.46 20.98 -24.11
N SER A 164 -67.95 19.75 -23.94
CA SER A 164 -69.27 19.46 -23.37
C SER A 164 -69.17 18.92 -21.95
N TYR A 165 -70.22 19.18 -21.15
CA TYR A 165 -70.36 18.71 -19.77
C TYR A 165 -71.46 17.65 -19.72
N VAL A 166 -71.13 16.43 -19.28
CA VAL A 166 -72.05 15.29 -19.24
C VAL A 166 -71.99 14.67 -17.86
N ASP A 167 -73.06 14.78 -17.08
CA ASP A 167 -73.18 14.21 -15.74
C ASP A 167 -74.36 13.23 -15.70
N VAL A 168 -74.07 11.98 -15.38
CA VAL A 168 -75.03 10.87 -15.46
C VAL A 168 -74.98 9.98 -14.22
N SER A 169 -76.10 9.35 -13.84
CA SER A 169 -76.10 8.31 -12.80
C SER A 169 -76.08 6.86 -13.32
N GLY A 170 -76.13 6.66 -14.64
CA GLY A 170 -76.01 5.35 -15.28
C GLY A 170 -74.57 4.94 -15.58
N THR A 171 -74.38 4.12 -16.61
CA THR A 171 -73.09 3.43 -16.82
C THR A 171 -72.17 4.11 -17.82
N ASP A 172 -72.72 4.81 -18.81
CA ASP A 172 -72.03 5.38 -19.96
C ASP A 172 -72.41 6.88 -20.12
N SER A 173 -71.48 7.77 -19.77
CA SER A 173 -71.63 9.21 -20.08
C SER A 173 -71.66 9.41 -21.59
N VAL A 174 -70.77 8.70 -22.28
CA VAL A 174 -70.67 8.69 -23.74
C VAL A 174 -70.45 7.25 -24.21
N TYR A 175 -71.36 6.78 -25.06
CA TYR A 175 -71.27 5.51 -25.76
C TYR A 175 -71.02 5.74 -27.25
N ILE A 176 -70.01 5.08 -27.80
CA ILE A 176 -69.67 5.12 -29.24
C ILE A 176 -69.54 3.68 -29.73
N GLY A 177 -70.49 3.25 -30.55
CA GLY A 177 -70.58 1.91 -31.12
C GLY A 177 -70.41 1.92 -32.63
N ASN A 178 -69.67 0.95 -33.18
CA ASN A 178 -69.54 0.70 -34.62
C ASN A 178 -69.17 1.94 -35.47
N SER A 179 -68.42 2.87 -34.89
CA SER A 179 -68.20 4.21 -35.45
C SER A 179 -66.77 4.40 -35.98
N HIS A 180 -66.56 5.39 -36.83
CA HIS A 180 -65.27 5.65 -37.47
C HIS A 180 -64.92 7.13 -37.49
N ASN A 181 -63.66 7.49 -37.23
CA ASN A 181 -63.19 8.88 -37.32
C ASN A 181 -64.04 9.83 -36.45
N VAL A 182 -64.08 9.56 -35.14
CA VAL A 182 -64.82 10.38 -34.16
C VAL A 182 -63.82 11.05 -33.23
N GLU A 183 -64.02 12.36 -33.06
CA GLU A 183 -63.20 13.24 -32.22
C GLU A 183 -63.93 13.53 -30.91
N ILE A 184 -63.26 13.35 -29.77
CA ILE A 184 -63.80 13.59 -28.43
C ILE A 184 -62.81 14.49 -27.70
N GLU A 185 -63.08 15.78 -27.70
CA GLU A 185 -62.11 16.80 -27.27
C GLU A 185 -62.61 17.66 -26.11
N ASN A 186 -61.80 17.79 -25.07
CA ASN A 186 -61.99 18.74 -23.97
C ASN A 186 -63.36 18.60 -23.27
N ASN A 187 -63.88 17.38 -23.07
CA ASN A 187 -65.17 17.16 -22.42
C ASN A 187 -65.02 16.81 -20.93
N TYR A 188 -66.00 17.21 -20.12
CA TYR A 188 -66.13 16.79 -18.73
C TYR A 188 -67.23 15.73 -18.61
N MET A 189 -66.91 14.55 -18.09
CA MET A 189 -67.80 13.41 -17.97
C MET A 189 -67.81 12.91 -16.52
N ALA A 190 -68.98 12.92 -15.87
CA ALA A 190 -69.13 12.49 -14.49
C ALA A 190 -70.14 11.34 -14.33
N GLY A 191 -69.85 10.42 -13.42
CA GLY A 191 -70.73 9.33 -13.00
C GLY A 191 -70.74 8.10 -13.93
N GLY A 192 -70.72 8.30 -15.24
CA GLY A 192 -70.62 7.24 -16.27
C GLY A 192 -69.30 7.24 -17.03
N ARG A 193 -68.98 6.13 -17.71
CA ARG A 193 -67.72 5.96 -18.46
C ARG A 193 -67.78 6.51 -19.88
N LEU A 194 -66.60 6.62 -20.52
CA LEU A 194 -66.48 6.69 -21.98
C LEU A 194 -66.35 5.28 -22.57
N TYR A 195 -67.35 4.80 -23.30
CA TYR A 195 -67.35 3.47 -23.89
C TYR A 195 -67.24 3.48 -25.42
N ILE A 196 -66.12 2.97 -25.93
CA ILE A 196 -65.81 2.88 -27.36
C ILE A 196 -65.83 1.40 -27.79
N TRP A 197 -66.84 1.00 -28.54
CA TRP A 197 -67.13 -0.37 -28.93
C TRP A 197 -67.09 -0.57 -30.45
N LYS A 198 -66.20 -1.45 -30.95
CA LYS A 198 -66.06 -1.77 -32.37
C LYS A 198 -65.80 -0.57 -33.28
N CYS A 199 -64.93 0.33 -32.83
CA CYS A 199 -64.64 1.57 -33.55
C CYS A 199 -63.26 1.57 -34.21
N SER A 200 -63.00 2.56 -35.07
CA SER A 200 -61.67 2.78 -35.62
C SER A 200 -61.39 4.26 -35.87
N GLY A 201 -60.14 4.69 -35.71
CA GLY A 201 -59.79 6.11 -35.87
C GLY A 201 -60.48 7.00 -34.84
N ILE A 202 -60.57 6.55 -33.59
CA ILE A 202 -61.10 7.37 -32.50
C ILE A 202 -59.96 8.22 -31.96
N ASN A 203 -60.19 9.51 -31.83
CA ASN A 203 -59.29 10.42 -31.13
C ASN A 203 -60.03 10.97 -29.91
N ALA A 204 -59.49 10.73 -28.73
CA ALA A 204 -60.07 11.16 -27.47
C ALA A 204 -59.01 11.89 -26.67
N HIS A 205 -59.13 13.21 -26.55
CA HIS A 205 -58.12 14.03 -25.92
C HIS A 205 -58.60 15.19 -25.07
N TYR A 206 -57.79 15.53 -24.06
CA TYR A 206 -58.08 16.59 -23.07
C TYR A 206 -59.39 16.39 -22.30
N ASN A 207 -59.95 15.18 -22.26
CA ASN A 207 -61.20 14.93 -21.54
C ASN A 207 -60.93 14.69 -20.06
N GLU A 208 -61.83 15.17 -19.20
CA GLU A 208 -61.87 14.87 -17.78
C GLU A 208 -63.02 13.89 -17.51
N ILE A 209 -62.70 12.70 -17.00
CA ILE A 209 -63.66 11.67 -16.66
C ILE A 209 -63.53 11.39 -15.16
N THR A 210 -64.60 11.56 -14.39
CA THR A 210 -64.52 11.45 -12.94
C THR A 210 -65.68 10.71 -12.28
N SER A 211 -65.42 10.12 -11.11
CA SER A 211 -66.42 9.57 -10.20
C SER A 211 -67.30 8.50 -10.85
N THR A 212 -66.72 7.67 -11.71
CA THR A 212 -67.46 6.67 -12.47
C THR A 212 -67.84 5.48 -11.59
N VAL A 213 -69.05 4.93 -11.76
CA VAL A 213 -69.45 3.71 -11.02
C VAL A 213 -68.83 2.41 -11.57
N VAL A 214 -68.26 2.48 -12.78
CA VAL A 214 -67.57 1.38 -13.48
C VAL A 214 -66.17 1.83 -13.90
N GLN A 215 -65.63 1.33 -15.02
CA GLN A 215 -64.37 1.84 -15.59
C GLN A 215 -64.46 3.33 -15.89
N GLY A 216 -63.35 4.06 -15.93
CA GLY A 216 -63.33 5.45 -16.43
C GLY A 216 -63.57 5.49 -17.93
N ALA A 217 -62.80 4.71 -18.68
CA ALA A 217 -62.95 4.52 -20.12
C ALA A 217 -62.77 3.06 -20.54
N ARG A 218 -63.35 2.69 -21.68
CA ARG A 218 -63.26 1.33 -22.23
C ARG A 218 -63.14 1.32 -23.75
N LEU A 219 -62.08 0.71 -24.25
CA LEU A 219 -61.88 0.37 -25.67
C LEU A 219 -62.14 -1.12 -25.85
N TYR A 220 -63.16 -1.49 -26.61
CA TYR A 220 -63.49 -2.90 -26.87
C TYR A 220 -63.63 -3.16 -28.36
N GLN A 221 -62.76 -4.01 -28.91
CA GLN A 221 -62.70 -4.30 -30.35
C GLN A 221 -62.44 -3.06 -31.21
N SER A 222 -61.68 -2.09 -30.70
CA SER A 222 -61.52 -0.77 -31.30
C SER A 222 -60.06 -0.45 -31.61
N ASN A 223 -59.66 -0.63 -32.86
CA ASN A 223 -58.25 -0.50 -33.28
C ASN A 223 -57.91 0.94 -33.72
N GLY A 224 -56.63 1.32 -33.62
CA GLY A 224 -56.19 2.63 -34.11
C GLY A 224 -56.78 3.78 -33.30
N THR A 225 -56.88 3.62 -31.97
CA THR A 225 -57.42 4.65 -31.07
C THR A 225 -56.27 5.48 -30.50
N LEU A 226 -56.38 6.80 -30.62
CA LEU A 226 -55.53 7.77 -29.94
C LEU A 226 -56.25 8.24 -28.66
N PHE A 227 -55.68 7.96 -27.50
CA PHE A 227 -56.26 8.30 -26.20
C PHE A 227 -55.26 9.14 -25.42
N ASN A 228 -55.43 10.47 -25.39
CA ASN A 228 -54.35 11.33 -24.95
C ASN A 228 -54.65 12.58 -24.16
N ALA A 229 -53.75 12.92 -23.24
CA ALA A 229 -53.89 14.08 -22.37
C ALA A 229 -55.25 14.11 -21.63
N ASN A 230 -55.86 12.95 -21.38
CA ASN A 230 -57.09 12.84 -20.62
C ASN A 230 -56.79 12.70 -19.13
N THR A 231 -57.70 13.16 -18.30
CA THR A 231 -57.66 13.02 -16.85
C THR A 231 -58.78 12.08 -16.41
N ILE A 232 -58.43 10.96 -15.80
CA ILE A 232 -59.39 9.99 -15.25
C ILE A 232 -59.17 9.92 -13.73
N THR A 233 -60.16 10.35 -12.95
CA THR A 233 -60.08 10.36 -11.48
C THR A 233 -61.23 9.60 -10.83
N ASN A 234 -60.99 8.96 -9.68
CA ASN A 234 -62.03 8.29 -8.88
C ASN A 234 -62.86 7.26 -9.68
N ALA A 235 -62.20 6.45 -10.51
CA ALA A 235 -62.89 5.42 -11.28
C ALA A 235 -63.27 4.23 -10.37
N GLY A 236 -64.53 3.84 -10.30
CA GLY A 236 -64.99 2.71 -9.47
C GLY A 236 -64.43 1.34 -9.88
N GLY A 237 -63.86 1.23 -11.08
CA GLY A 237 -63.18 0.04 -11.59
C GLY A 237 -61.80 0.37 -12.18
N VAL A 238 -61.55 -0.11 -13.40
CA VAL A 238 -60.30 0.18 -14.13
C VAL A 238 -60.33 1.62 -14.66
N GLY A 239 -59.22 2.36 -14.61
CA GLY A 239 -59.12 3.69 -15.23
C GLY A 239 -59.45 3.62 -16.74
N LEU A 240 -58.64 2.89 -17.51
CA LEU A 240 -58.88 2.58 -18.92
C LEU A 240 -58.71 1.07 -19.21
N ASP A 241 -59.79 0.42 -19.68
CA ASP A 241 -59.81 -1.00 -20.11
C ASP A 241 -59.65 -1.10 -21.64
N VAL A 242 -58.54 -1.68 -22.12
CA VAL A 242 -58.23 -1.88 -23.54
C VAL A 242 -58.28 -3.35 -23.90
N HIS A 243 -59.38 -3.76 -24.53
CA HIS A 243 -59.69 -5.16 -24.78
C HIS A 243 -59.84 -5.44 -26.27
N ASN A 244 -59.05 -6.37 -26.81
CA ASN A 244 -59.09 -6.80 -28.20
C ASN A 244 -58.97 -5.62 -29.17
N SER A 245 -58.10 -4.67 -28.84
CA SER A 245 -58.00 -3.35 -29.45
C SER A 245 -56.53 -3.05 -29.69
N SER A 246 -56.09 -3.17 -30.95
CA SER A 246 -54.67 -3.11 -31.35
C SER A 246 -54.32 -1.78 -32.02
N PHE A 247 -53.03 -1.45 -32.09
CA PHE A 247 -52.54 -0.17 -32.66
C PHE A 247 -53.09 1.04 -31.90
N CYS A 248 -53.16 0.96 -30.58
CA CYS A 248 -53.67 2.05 -29.73
C CYS A 248 -52.50 2.82 -29.11
N GLU A 249 -52.63 4.13 -29.06
CA GLU A 249 -51.65 5.04 -28.46
C GLU A 249 -52.29 5.73 -27.25
N ILE A 250 -51.74 5.48 -26.07
CA ILE A 250 -52.20 5.99 -24.78
C ILE A 250 -51.11 6.93 -24.26
N HIS A 251 -51.26 8.24 -24.50
CA HIS A 251 -50.18 9.20 -24.25
C HIS A 251 -50.56 10.39 -23.37
N GLY A 252 -49.70 10.75 -22.41
CA GLY A 252 -49.85 11.98 -21.64
C GLY A 252 -51.06 12.03 -20.70
N ASN A 253 -51.71 10.90 -20.39
CA ASN A 253 -52.91 10.87 -19.57
C ASN A 253 -52.58 10.89 -18.07
N HIS A 254 -53.49 11.41 -17.26
CA HIS A 254 -53.44 11.40 -15.79
C HIS A 254 -54.50 10.43 -15.25
N PHE A 255 -54.06 9.39 -14.54
CA PHE A 255 -54.93 8.43 -13.87
C PHE A 255 -54.73 8.54 -12.36
N GLU A 256 -55.80 8.80 -11.61
CA GLU A 256 -55.73 8.94 -10.15
C GLU A 256 -56.90 8.24 -9.47
N ASP A 257 -56.62 7.53 -8.37
CA ASP A 257 -57.62 6.89 -7.52
C ASP A 257 -58.55 5.92 -8.29
N SER A 258 -57.97 5.01 -9.07
CA SER A 258 -58.72 3.92 -9.71
C SER A 258 -59.04 2.80 -8.71
N GLY A 259 -60.26 2.26 -8.70
CA GLY A 259 -60.69 1.20 -7.79
C GLY A 259 -60.10 -0.19 -8.10
N ALA A 260 -59.56 -0.37 -9.31
CA ALA A 260 -58.80 -1.53 -9.74
C ALA A 260 -57.50 -1.06 -10.43
N ALA A 261 -57.13 -1.66 -11.57
CA ALA A 261 -55.95 -1.22 -12.30
C ALA A 261 -56.18 0.12 -13.00
N SER A 262 -55.16 0.98 -13.10
CA SER A 262 -55.32 2.24 -13.84
C SER A 262 -55.38 1.98 -15.36
N LEU A 263 -54.52 1.07 -15.85
CA LEU A 263 -54.51 0.58 -17.22
C LEU A 263 -54.61 -0.94 -17.24
N TYR A 264 -55.58 -1.49 -17.96
CA TYR A 264 -55.72 -2.93 -18.14
C TYR A 264 -55.86 -3.32 -19.61
N LEU A 265 -54.88 -4.07 -20.13
CA LEU A 265 -54.83 -4.51 -21.52
C LEU A 265 -55.06 -6.01 -21.61
N ARG A 266 -55.94 -6.44 -22.53
CA ARG A 266 -56.24 -7.86 -22.76
C ARG A 266 -56.42 -8.17 -24.23
N LEU A 267 -55.70 -9.17 -24.73
CA LEU A 267 -55.82 -9.65 -26.12
C LEU A 267 -55.59 -8.54 -27.16
N SER A 268 -54.70 -7.59 -26.86
CA SER A 268 -54.47 -6.38 -27.66
C SER A 268 -52.99 -6.29 -28.02
N GLU A 269 -52.64 -6.09 -29.28
CA GLU A 269 -51.24 -6.04 -29.73
C GLU A 269 -50.88 -4.64 -30.23
N ASN A 270 -49.59 -4.31 -30.28
CA ASN A 270 -49.12 -3.00 -30.76
C ASN A 270 -49.76 -1.84 -29.98
N VAL A 271 -49.59 -1.82 -28.66
CA VAL A 271 -50.11 -0.74 -27.81
C VAL A 271 -48.95 0.01 -27.17
N SER A 272 -48.98 1.34 -27.31
CA SER A 272 -47.99 2.25 -26.74
C SER A 272 -48.59 3.02 -25.56
N ILE A 273 -47.90 3.02 -24.43
CA ILE A 273 -48.27 3.69 -23.18
C ILE A 273 -47.14 4.66 -22.84
N ILE A 274 -47.33 5.94 -23.17
CA ILE A 274 -46.25 6.93 -23.20
C ILE A 274 -46.55 8.14 -22.28
N ASP A 275 -45.61 8.54 -21.45
CA ASP A 275 -45.68 9.78 -20.64
C ASP A 275 -46.95 9.95 -19.80
N ASN A 276 -47.55 8.85 -19.32
CA ASN A 276 -48.72 8.90 -18.46
C ASN A 276 -48.32 9.07 -16.99
N THR A 277 -49.13 9.80 -16.23
CA THR A 277 -49.03 9.90 -14.78
C THR A 277 -50.08 8.98 -14.15
N ILE A 278 -49.66 8.05 -13.30
CA ILE A 278 -50.54 7.09 -12.64
C ILE A 278 -50.30 7.14 -11.13
N LEU A 279 -51.32 7.58 -10.39
CA LEU A 279 -51.28 7.74 -8.93
C LEU A 279 -52.36 6.87 -8.29
N ASN A 280 -52.03 6.24 -7.15
CA ASN A 280 -53.02 5.61 -6.26
C ASN A 280 -53.91 4.55 -6.94
N ALA A 281 -53.34 3.67 -7.76
CA ALA A 281 -54.10 2.55 -8.33
C ALA A 281 -54.55 1.58 -7.23
N GLY A 282 -55.81 1.15 -7.22
CA GLY A 282 -56.37 0.24 -6.21
C GLY A 282 -55.85 -1.20 -6.31
N SER A 283 -55.38 -1.59 -7.50
CA SER A 283 -54.56 -2.80 -7.72
C SER A 283 -53.30 -2.44 -8.52
N ASP A 284 -53.01 -3.13 -9.63
CA ASP A 284 -51.85 -2.85 -10.48
C ASP A 284 -51.95 -1.48 -11.19
N ALA A 285 -50.86 -0.75 -11.41
CA ALA A 285 -50.93 0.48 -12.21
C ALA A 285 -51.13 0.15 -13.70
N ILE A 286 -50.28 -0.72 -14.26
CA ILE A 286 -50.36 -1.23 -15.63
C ILE A 286 -50.36 -2.77 -15.61
N ASN A 287 -51.46 -3.38 -16.04
CA ASN A 287 -51.58 -4.83 -16.17
C ASN A 287 -51.86 -5.23 -17.62
N TYR A 288 -51.09 -6.17 -18.16
CA TYR A 288 -51.34 -6.71 -19.50
C TYR A 288 -51.05 -8.22 -19.58
N GLN A 289 -51.97 -8.97 -20.20
CA GLN A 289 -51.87 -10.43 -20.37
C GLN A 289 -52.03 -10.93 -21.82
N THR A 290 -51.14 -11.83 -22.28
CA THR A 290 -51.18 -12.45 -23.63
C THR A 290 -51.10 -11.44 -24.79
N GLN A 291 -50.03 -10.65 -24.86
CA GLN A 291 -49.81 -9.63 -25.90
C GLN A 291 -48.45 -9.72 -26.60
N GLU A 292 -48.37 -9.11 -27.77
CA GLU A 292 -47.13 -8.83 -28.50
C GLU A 292 -46.98 -7.34 -28.83
N TRP A 293 -45.74 -6.84 -28.84
CA TRP A 293 -45.40 -5.46 -29.20
C TRP A 293 -46.04 -4.41 -28.28
N ILE A 294 -45.76 -4.51 -26.98
CA ILE A 294 -46.19 -3.52 -25.98
C ILE A 294 -45.01 -2.60 -25.63
N SER A 295 -45.24 -1.29 -25.68
CA SER A 295 -44.24 -0.27 -25.37
C SER A 295 -44.72 0.60 -24.21
N ILE A 296 -43.96 0.64 -23.12
CA ILE A 296 -44.25 1.41 -21.91
C ILE A 296 -43.09 2.38 -21.67
N VAL A 297 -43.27 3.66 -21.99
CA VAL A 297 -42.17 4.63 -22.04
C VAL A 297 -42.49 5.91 -21.26
N GLY A 298 -41.57 6.37 -20.41
CA GLY A 298 -41.68 7.72 -19.83
C GLY A 298 -42.79 7.90 -18.79
N ASN A 299 -43.41 6.83 -18.29
CA ASN A 299 -44.54 6.95 -17.37
C ASN A 299 -44.07 7.21 -15.94
N HIS A 300 -44.81 8.04 -15.21
CA HIS A 300 -44.63 8.27 -13.78
C HIS A 300 -45.69 7.49 -13.01
N ILE A 301 -45.27 6.54 -12.18
CA ILE A 301 -46.15 5.64 -11.44
C ILE A 301 -45.83 5.77 -9.95
N SER A 302 -46.84 6.05 -9.12
CA SER A 302 -46.66 6.03 -7.67
C SER A 302 -47.87 5.47 -6.91
N ASN A 303 -47.59 4.87 -5.74
CA ASN A 303 -48.58 4.43 -4.75
C ASN A 303 -49.67 3.46 -5.26
N SER A 304 -49.32 2.45 -6.06
CA SER A 304 -50.24 1.37 -6.45
C SER A 304 -50.41 0.31 -5.34
N GLY A 305 -51.65 -0.13 -5.10
CA GLY A 305 -51.98 -1.20 -4.15
C GLY A 305 -51.61 -2.61 -4.62
N GLY A 306 -51.35 -2.78 -5.92
CA GLY A 306 -50.78 -3.97 -6.57
C GLY A 306 -49.44 -3.66 -7.24
N PHE A 307 -49.12 -4.35 -8.34
CA PHE A 307 -47.86 -4.16 -9.05
C PHE A 307 -47.87 -2.90 -9.92
N PRO A 308 -46.81 -2.08 -9.91
CA PRO A 308 -46.71 -0.95 -10.84
C PRO A 308 -46.80 -1.42 -12.30
N ILE A 309 -45.99 -2.39 -12.70
CA ILE A 309 -46.07 -3.01 -14.04
C ILE A 309 -46.10 -4.52 -13.90
N TYR A 310 -47.15 -5.14 -14.43
CA TYR A 310 -47.34 -6.59 -14.39
C TYR A 310 -47.66 -7.17 -15.77
N THR A 311 -46.95 -8.24 -16.14
CA THR A 311 -47.25 -9.01 -17.36
C THR A 311 -47.09 -10.52 -17.24
N THR A 312 -47.81 -11.23 -18.11
CA THR A 312 -47.77 -12.69 -18.23
C THR A 312 -48.13 -13.15 -19.65
N ASN A 313 -47.45 -14.20 -20.11
CA ASN A 313 -47.59 -14.83 -21.42
C ASN A 313 -47.46 -13.85 -22.60
N SER A 314 -46.54 -12.89 -22.52
CA SER A 314 -46.37 -11.82 -23.51
C SER A 314 -45.01 -11.91 -24.20
N ALA A 315 -44.86 -11.27 -25.35
CA ALA A 315 -43.57 -11.23 -26.06
C ALA A 315 -43.30 -9.88 -26.74
N ASN A 316 -42.04 -9.63 -27.10
CA ASN A 316 -41.61 -8.48 -27.90
C ASN A 316 -42.00 -7.13 -27.28
N GLY A 317 -41.72 -6.90 -26.00
CA GLY A 317 -42.10 -5.67 -25.31
C GLY A 317 -40.92 -4.85 -24.78
N GLU A 318 -41.17 -3.57 -24.53
CA GLU A 318 -40.18 -2.64 -23.99
C GLU A 318 -40.77 -1.83 -22.82
N ILE A 319 -39.97 -1.67 -21.76
CA ILE A 319 -40.28 -0.85 -20.58
C ILE A 319 -39.10 0.09 -20.38
N LEU A 320 -39.25 1.34 -20.81
CA LEU A 320 -38.14 2.29 -20.96
C LEU A 320 -38.40 3.61 -20.21
N ASN A 321 -37.40 4.14 -19.51
CA ASN A 321 -37.46 5.50 -18.93
C ASN A 321 -38.67 5.76 -18.01
N ASN A 322 -39.18 4.74 -17.31
CA ASN A 322 -40.30 4.94 -16.37
C ASN A 322 -39.77 5.27 -14.96
N GLU A 323 -40.51 6.10 -14.25
CA GLU A 323 -40.27 6.45 -12.85
C GLU A 323 -41.32 5.75 -11.97
N ILE A 324 -40.88 4.92 -11.03
CA ILE A 324 -41.75 4.08 -10.19
C ILE A 324 -41.39 4.30 -8.72
N ILE A 325 -42.28 4.90 -7.92
CA ILE A 325 -41.96 5.39 -6.57
C ILE A 325 -43.04 5.01 -5.53
N GLY A 326 -42.60 4.48 -4.38
CA GLY A 326 -43.43 4.35 -3.17
C GLY A 326 -44.47 3.24 -3.26
N HIS A 327 -44.03 1.99 -3.22
CA HIS A 327 -44.87 0.81 -3.48
C HIS A 327 -44.59 -0.36 -2.54
N THR A 328 -45.63 -1.10 -2.14
CA THR A 328 -45.53 -2.19 -1.14
C THR A 328 -45.71 -3.60 -1.72
N SER A 329 -45.84 -3.75 -3.04
CA SER A 329 -46.06 -5.03 -3.72
C SER A 329 -44.74 -5.70 -4.15
N ASN A 330 -44.74 -7.04 -4.31
CA ASN A 330 -43.55 -7.91 -4.44
C ASN A 330 -42.39 -7.38 -5.31
N ALA A 331 -42.67 -6.72 -6.45
CA ALA A 331 -41.67 -6.00 -7.22
C ALA A 331 -42.34 -4.89 -8.05
N ALA A 332 -41.56 -3.89 -8.47
CA ALA A 332 -42.00 -2.80 -9.33
C ALA A 332 -42.37 -3.27 -10.74
N ILE A 333 -41.54 -4.15 -11.32
CA ILE A 333 -41.78 -4.75 -12.64
C ILE A 333 -41.81 -6.27 -12.50
N VAL A 334 -42.92 -6.89 -12.92
CA VAL A 334 -43.16 -8.33 -12.73
C VAL A 334 -43.46 -9.03 -14.06
N PHE A 335 -42.66 -10.06 -14.35
CA PHE A 335 -42.83 -11.01 -15.44
C PHE A 335 -43.15 -12.41 -14.89
N GLN A 336 -44.41 -12.83 -14.94
CA GLN A 336 -44.82 -14.03 -14.19
C GLN A 336 -44.61 -15.36 -14.95
N LEU A 337 -45.03 -15.47 -16.21
CA LEU A 337 -44.95 -16.72 -16.98
C LEU A 337 -44.72 -16.44 -18.46
N GLN A 338 -43.92 -17.30 -19.11
CA GLN A 338 -43.75 -17.37 -20.57
C GLN A 338 -43.53 -16.01 -21.25
N VAL A 339 -42.53 -15.25 -20.76
CA VAL A 339 -42.15 -13.98 -21.39
C VAL A 339 -40.98 -14.19 -22.35
N GLU A 340 -41.00 -13.49 -23.47
CA GLU A 340 -39.97 -13.63 -24.50
C GLU A 340 -39.62 -12.27 -25.12
N ASN A 341 -38.32 -12.00 -25.28
CA ASN A 341 -37.81 -10.82 -25.97
C ASN A 341 -38.33 -9.51 -25.36
N PHE A 342 -37.99 -9.27 -24.08
CA PHE A 342 -38.27 -8.01 -23.39
C PHE A 342 -37.01 -7.21 -23.11
N THR A 343 -37.11 -5.89 -23.24
CA THR A 343 -36.08 -4.94 -22.79
C THR A 343 -36.65 -4.04 -21.69
N VAL A 344 -35.98 -4.01 -20.54
CA VAL A 344 -36.26 -3.13 -19.41
C VAL A 344 -35.05 -2.21 -19.27
N SER A 345 -35.16 -0.96 -19.71
CA SER A 345 -34.01 -0.05 -19.77
C SER A 345 -34.28 1.33 -19.18
N ASP A 346 -33.26 1.91 -18.54
CA ASP A 346 -33.27 3.31 -18.10
C ASP A 346 -34.42 3.66 -17.13
N ASN A 347 -34.98 2.69 -16.41
CA ASN A 347 -36.05 2.95 -15.45
C ASN A 347 -35.45 3.36 -14.09
N TYR A 348 -36.18 4.22 -13.38
CA TYR A 348 -35.88 4.64 -12.02
C TYR A 348 -36.91 4.04 -11.06
N ILE A 349 -36.46 3.23 -10.10
CA ILE A 349 -37.29 2.54 -9.13
C ILE A 349 -36.79 2.90 -7.73
N GLU A 350 -37.67 3.44 -6.89
CA GLU A 350 -37.36 3.85 -5.51
C GLU A 350 -38.49 3.47 -4.54
N ASP A 351 -38.16 3.16 -3.30
CA ASP A 351 -39.12 2.86 -2.22
C ASP A 351 -40.10 1.73 -2.58
N ALA A 352 -39.58 0.63 -3.15
CA ALA A 352 -40.39 -0.51 -3.58
C ALA A 352 -40.09 -1.78 -2.75
N TRP A 353 -40.99 -2.77 -2.72
CA TRP A 353 -40.62 -4.06 -2.07
C TRP A 353 -39.54 -4.81 -2.86
N GLY A 354 -39.47 -4.64 -4.18
CA GLY A 354 -38.45 -5.24 -5.04
C GLY A 354 -38.37 -4.50 -6.37
N GLY A 355 -37.27 -4.62 -7.10
CA GLY A 355 -37.09 -3.93 -8.39
C GLY A 355 -37.75 -4.67 -9.55
N LEU A 356 -37.00 -5.58 -10.18
CA LEU A 356 -37.43 -6.41 -11.29
C LEU A 356 -37.51 -7.88 -10.87
N PHE A 357 -38.64 -8.53 -11.15
CA PHE A 357 -38.83 -9.95 -10.88
C PHE A 357 -39.33 -10.71 -12.11
N THR A 358 -38.62 -11.77 -12.48
CA THR A 358 -39.04 -12.73 -13.51
C THR A 358 -39.18 -14.12 -12.91
N GLN A 359 -40.26 -14.83 -13.22
CA GLN A 359 -40.48 -16.20 -12.74
C GLN A 359 -40.22 -17.29 -13.81
N SER A 360 -40.46 -17.00 -15.10
CA SER A 360 -40.14 -17.91 -16.21
C SER A 360 -40.21 -17.19 -17.55
N GLY A 361 -39.21 -17.40 -18.40
CA GLY A 361 -39.13 -16.75 -19.71
C GLY A 361 -37.99 -17.25 -20.58
N ALA A 362 -38.07 -16.94 -21.86
CA ALA A 362 -37.04 -17.25 -22.84
C ALA A 362 -35.91 -16.21 -22.85
N SER A 363 -36.25 -14.91 -22.84
CA SER A 363 -35.27 -13.82 -22.92
C SER A 363 -35.80 -12.52 -22.29
N VAL A 364 -35.03 -11.94 -21.37
CA VAL A 364 -35.26 -10.60 -20.80
C VAL A 364 -33.90 -9.89 -20.64
N ASP A 365 -33.81 -8.65 -21.12
CA ASP A 365 -32.64 -7.78 -20.94
C ASP A 365 -33.00 -6.64 -19.98
N CYS A 366 -32.20 -6.45 -18.93
CA CYS A 366 -32.31 -5.40 -17.91
C CYS A 366 -31.07 -4.51 -17.98
N LEU A 367 -31.22 -3.29 -18.50
CA LEU A 367 -30.11 -2.43 -18.92
C LEU A 367 -30.20 -1.03 -18.25
N HIS A 368 -29.12 -0.50 -17.69
CA HIS A 368 -29.05 0.90 -17.25
C HIS A 368 -30.14 1.36 -16.25
N ASN A 369 -30.77 0.44 -15.52
CA ASN A 369 -31.80 0.82 -14.54
C ASN A 369 -31.16 1.30 -13.25
N THR A 370 -31.82 2.24 -12.58
CA THR A 370 -31.46 2.70 -11.23
C THR A 370 -32.53 2.19 -10.26
N ILE A 371 -32.12 1.35 -9.31
CA ILE A 371 -33.02 0.69 -8.34
C ILE A 371 -32.47 0.97 -6.94
N ILE A 372 -33.23 1.72 -6.15
CA ILE A 372 -32.81 2.26 -4.85
C ILE A 372 -33.87 1.92 -3.78
N ASP A 373 -33.42 1.69 -2.54
CA ASP A 373 -34.27 1.47 -1.35
C ASP A 373 -35.37 0.42 -1.59
N VAL A 374 -34.95 -0.84 -1.79
CA VAL A 374 -35.89 -1.95 -2.00
C VAL A 374 -35.88 -2.98 -0.89
N GLY A 375 -37.07 -3.47 -0.53
CA GLY A 375 -37.26 -4.42 0.58
C GLY A 375 -36.83 -5.88 0.34
N ASN A 376 -36.45 -6.27 -0.89
CA ASN A 376 -36.19 -7.67 -1.27
C ASN A 376 -34.98 -7.81 -2.19
N HIS A 377 -35.18 -8.06 -3.49
CA HIS A 377 -34.11 -8.14 -4.49
C HIS A 377 -34.20 -6.96 -5.46
N PHE A 378 -33.07 -6.41 -5.90
CA PHE A 378 -33.10 -5.42 -6.99
C PHE A 378 -33.53 -6.09 -8.29
N ILE A 379 -32.86 -7.18 -8.66
CA ILE A 379 -33.13 -7.91 -9.90
C ILE A 379 -33.15 -9.40 -9.61
N ALA A 380 -34.27 -10.06 -9.92
CA ALA A 380 -34.47 -11.49 -9.70
C ALA A 380 -34.85 -12.22 -11.00
N TYR A 381 -33.90 -13.00 -11.53
CA TYR A 381 -34.05 -13.83 -12.72
C TYR A 381 -34.25 -15.30 -12.35
N GLN A 382 -35.50 -15.75 -12.28
CA GLN A 382 -35.84 -17.15 -12.05
C GLN A 382 -36.25 -17.84 -13.35
N SER A 383 -35.64 -19.00 -13.64
CA SER A 383 -35.97 -19.83 -14.81
C SER A 383 -35.95 -19.08 -16.15
N ILE A 384 -34.98 -18.19 -16.32
CA ILE A 384 -34.70 -17.48 -17.58
C ILE A 384 -33.64 -18.24 -18.38
N VAL A 385 -33.89 -18.45 -19.66
CA VAL A 385 -33.03 -19.25 -20.56
C VAL A 385 -31.90 -18.43 -21.18
N ASP A 386 -32.12 -17.14 -21.39
CA ASP A 386 -31.16 -16.17 -21.97
C ASP A 386 -31.46 -14.78 -21.40
N GLY A 387 -30.47 -13.93 -21.24
CA GLY A 387 -30.74 -12.56 -20.79
C GLY A 387 -29.52 -11.82 -20.26
N SER A 388 -29.64 -10.50 -20.26
CA SER A 388 -28.56 -9.60 -19.87
C SER A 388 -29.00 -8.73 -18.69
N ILE A 389 -28.11 -8.55 -17.72
CA ILE A 389 -28.24 -7.61 -16.61
C ILE A 389 -27.02 -6.70 -16.70
N VAL A 390 -27.17 -5.55 -17.36
CA VAL A 390 -26.02 -4.72 -17.77
C VAL A 390 -26.13 -3.29 -17.27
N ASP A 391 -25.04 -2.77 -16.70
CA ASP A 391 -24.87 -1.37 -16.30
C ASP A 391 -25.99 -0.83 -15.38
N ASN A 392 -26.59 -1.70 -14.56
CA ASN A 392 -27.60 -1.27 -13.59
C ASN A 392 -26.94 -0.73 -12.31
N ILE A 393 -27.58 0.25 -11.69
CA ILE A 393 -27.20 0.82 -10.39
C ILE A 393 -28.22 0.35 -9.36
N CYS A 394 -27.71 -0.28 -8.31
CA CYS A 394 -28.47 -1.04 -7.33
C CYS A 394 -27.96 -0.68 -5.92
N GLU A 395 -28.69 0.16 -5.19
CA GLU A 395 -28.26 0.73 -3.90
C GLU A 395 -29.34 0.58 -2.81
N ASP A 396 -28.94 0.28 -1.58
CA ASP A 396 -29.83 0.18 -0.40
C ASP A 396 -30.93 -0.90 -0.54
N THR A 397 -30.58 -2.17 -0.37
CA THR A 397 -31.56 -3.29 -0.39
C THR A 397 -31.56 -4.06 0.94
N ALA A 398 -32.56 -4.94 1.13
CA ALA A 398 -32.70 -5.76 2.34
C ALA A 398 -32.43 -7.28 2.20
N ASP A 399 -32.48 -7.92 1.02
CA ASP A 399 -32.07 -9.35 0.84
C ASP A 399 -30.91 -9.67 -0.15
N LEU A 400 -31.03 -9.44 -1.46
CA LEU A 400 -29.97 -9.75 -2.45
C LEU A 400 -29.86 -8.66 -3.52
N GLY A 401 -28.67 -8.48 -4.09
CA GLY A 401 -28.48 -7.55 -5.20
C GLY A 401 -29.10 -8.09 -6.50
N VAL A 402 -28.39 -9.01 -7.15
CA VAL A 402 -28.85 -9.76 -8.33
C VAL A 402 -29.03 -11.22 -7.96
N TYR A 403 -30.25 -11.73 -8.11
CA TYR A 403 -30.61 -13.13 -7.82
C TYR A 403 -30.92 -13.90 -9.12
N ILE A 404 -30.00 -14.77 -9.53
CA ILE A 404 -30.14 -15.64 -10.70
C ILE A 404 -30.38 -17.08 -10.21
N SER A 405 -31.57 -17.61 -10.50
CA SER A 405 -32.04 -18.89 -9.97
C SER A 405 -32.57 -19.83 -11.03
N SER A 406 -31.98 -21.02 -11.15
CA SER A 406 -32.38 -22.03 -12.15
C SER A 406 -32.40 -21.49 -13.58
N SER A 407 -31.54 -20.51 -13.87
CA SER A 407 -31.46 -19.82 -15.16
C SER A 407 -30.26 -20.32 -15.94
N GLN A 408 -30.15 -19.95 -17.22
CA GLN A 408 -29.02 -20.32 -18.09
C GLN A 408 -28.60 -19.11 -18.91
N ARG A 409 -27.31 -19.07 -19.31
CA ARG A 409 -26.78 -18.05 -20.24
C ARG A 409 -27.09 -16.61 -19.84
N ILE A 410 -27.05 -16.32 -18.54
CA ILE A 410 -27.23 -14.95 -18.05
C ILE A 410 -25.89 -14.22 -18.04
N THR A 411 -25.86 -13.02 -18.63
CA THR A 411 -24.71 -12.12 -18.59
C THR A 411 -25.00 -10.98 -17.62
N ALA A 412 -24.34 -10.96 -16.46
CA ALA A 412 -24.36 -9.84 -15.53
C ALA A 412 -23.07 -9.03 -15.69
N SER A 413 -23.14 -7.82 -16.29
CA SER A 413 -21.94 -7.04 -16.60
C SER A 413 -22.04 -5.56 -16.28
N GLY A 414 -20.96 -4.96 -15.76
CA GLY A 414 -20.90 -3.51 -15.52
C GLY A 414 -21.86 -2.98 -14.44
N ASN A 415 -22.53 -3.86 -13.69
CA ASN A 415 -23.47 -3.44 -12.67
C ASN A 415 -22.74 -2.89 -11.45
N THR A 416 -23.34 -1.88 -10.83
CA THR A 416 -22.91 -1.27 -9.58
C THR A 416 -23.88 -1.68 -8.48
N ILE A 417 -23.42 -2.43 -7.48
CA ILE A 417 -24.24 -2.99 -6.41
C ILE A 417 -23.62 -2.62 -5.07
N SER A 418 -24.35 -1.89 -4.25
CA SER A 418 -23.82 -1.38 -2.99
C SER A 418 -24.85 -1.31 -1.88
N ASN A 419 -24.35 -1.18 -0.65
CA ASN A 419 -25.18 -0.98 0.55
C ASN A 419 -26.32 -2.00 0.62
N GLY A 420 -25.98 -3.25 0.32
CA GLY A 420 -26.91 -4.35 0.13
C GLY A 420 -26.60 -5.53 1.05
N PRO A 421 -27.37 -6.62 0.99
CA PRO A 421 -27.60 -7.54 2.08
C PRO A 421 -26.78 -8.80 1.77
N ASN A 422 -27.20 -10.01 2.15
CA ASN A 422 -26.34 -11.20 2.19
C ASN A 422 -25.37 -11.39 1.00
N ASP A 423 -25.82 -11.27 -0.26
CA ASP A 423 -24.95 -11.47 -1.42
C ASP A 423 -25.23 -10.41 -2.52
N GLY A 424 -24.17 -9.83 -3.11
CA GLY A 424 -24.25 -8.87 -4.20
C GLY A 424 -24.77 -9.50 -5.49
N ILE A 425 -24.15 -10.61 -5.93
CA ILE A 425 -24.66 -11.46 -7.01
C ILE A 425 -24.74 -12.90 -6.52
N TYR A 426 -25.95 -13.45 -6.52
CA TYR A 426 -26.21 -14.86 -6.27
C TYR A 426 -26.60 -15.54 -7.57
N ALA A 427 -25.82 -16.51 -8.06
CA ALA A 427 -26.08 -17.15 -9.36
C ALA A 427 -26.01 -18.68 -9.33
N THR A 428 -27.15 -19.33 -9.61
CA THR A 428 -27.28 -20.78 -9.82
C THR A 428 -27.72 -21.09 -11.25
N GLY A 429 -27.37 -22.28 -11.74
CA GLY A 429 -27.57 -22.67 -13.13
C GLY A 429 -26.28 -22.56 -13.94
N ALA A 430 -26.33 -22.80 -15.25
CA ALA A 430 -25.13 -23.04 -16.05
C ALA A 430 -24.86 -21.95 -17.11
N ASN A 431 -23.59 -21.79 -17.48
CA ASN A 431 -23.12 -20.90 -18.55
C ASN A 431 -23.34 -19.41 -18.27
N HIS A 432 -23.14 -18.97 -17.02
CA HIS A 432 -23.26 -17.57 -16.63
C HIS A 432 -21.97 -16.79 -16.87
N SER A 433 -22.09 -15.50 -17.18
CA SER A 433 -20.97 -14.56 -17.31
C SER A 433 -21.18 -13.39 -16.37
N ILE A 434 -20.32 -13.25 -15.37
CA ILE A 434 -20.34 -12.20 -14.35
C ILE A 434 -19.08 -11.33 -14.56
N ILE A 435 -19.22 -10.22 -15.29
CA ILE A 435 -18.07 -9.51 -15.88
C ILE A 435 -18.07 -8.02 -15.52
N GLY A 436 -17.00 -7.52 -14.88
CA GLY A 436 -16.82 -6.08 -14.72
C GLY A 436 -17.81 -5.40 -13.77
N ASN A 437 -18.42 -6.15 -12.84
CA ASN A 437 -19.33 -5.58 -11.85
C ASN A 437 -18.53 -4.95 -10.70
N THR A 438 -19.06 -3.87 -10.12
CA THR A 438 -18.50 -3.21 -8.94
C THR A 438 -19.44 -3.47 -7.77
N ILE A 439 -18.96 -4.16 -6.74
CA ILE A 439 -19.76 -4.63 -5.60
C ILE A 439 -19.07 -4.23 -4.30
N TRP A 440 -19.75 -3.51 -3.40
CA TRP A 440 -19.18 -3.17 -2.11
C TRP A 440 -20.21 -3.08 -0.99
N ASP A 441 -19.74 -3.15 0.26
CA ASP A 441 -20.60 -3.08 1.46
C ASP A 441 -21.76 -4.09 1.39
N THR A 442 -21.43 -5.33 1.02
CA THR A 442 -22.34 -6.49 1.02
C THR A 442 -21.70 -7.60 1.84
N ARG A 443 -22.46 -8.60 2.28
CA ARG A 443 -21.83 -9.70 3.05
C ARG A 443 -21.00 -10.63 2.14
N ARG A 444 -21.41 -10.87 0.89
CA ARG A 444 -20.57 -11.54 -0.11
C ARG A 444 -20.67 -10.84 -1.44
N GLY A 445 -19.55 -10.74 -2.17
CA GLY A 445 -19.55 -10.15 -3.51
C GLY A 445 -20.31 -11.01 -4.51
N VAL A 446 -19.77 -12.19 -4.82
CA VAL A 446 -20.37 -13.16 -5.74
C VAL A 446 -20.46 -14.52 -5.06
N ARG A 447 -21.66 -15.13 -5.10
CA ARG A 447 -21.94 -16.42 -4.48
C ARG A 447 -22.83 -17.28 -5.37
N GLY A 448 -22.85 -18.58 -5.12
CA GLY A 448 -24.05 -19.38 -5.42
C GLY A 448 -23.90 -20.41 -6.53
N LEU A 449 -22.70 -20.88 -6.84
CA LEU A 449 -22.47 -21.83 -7.93
C LEU A 449 -22.92 -23.29 -7.64
N ILE A 450 -23.88 -23.52 -6.74
CA ILE A 450 -24.36 -24.88 -6.43
C ILE A 450 -25.03 -25.48 -7.67
N GLY A 451 -24.40 -26.51 -8.24
CA GLY A 451 -24.85 -27.13 -9.50
C GLY A 451 -24.72 -26.23 -10.72
N ALA A 452 -23.95 -25.15 -10.61
CA ALA A 452 -23.57 -24.32 -11.73
C ALA A 452 -22.36 -24.93 -12.43
N GLU A 453 -22.46 -25.07 -13.75
CA GLU A 453 -21.39 -25.53 -14.62
C GLU A 453 -20.98 -24.36 -15.52
N ASN A 454 -19.68 -24.18 -15.73
CA ASN A 454 -19.13 -23.20 -16.68
C ASN A 454 -19.56 -21.76 -16.37
N VAL A 455 -19.23 -21.27 -15.17
CA VAL A 455 -19.48 -19.87 -14.78
C VAL A 455 -18.19 -19.07 -14.86
N ASN A 456 -18.24 -17.98 -15.62
CA ASN A 456 -17.12 -17.09 -15.82
C ASN A 456 -17.27 -15.81 -14.98
N ILE A 457 -16.41 -15.62 -13.99
CA ILE A 457 -16.36 -14.47 -13.09
C ILE A 457 -15.09 -13.68 -13.41
N THR A 458 -15.21 -12.63 -14.22
CA THR A 458 -14.04 -11.91 -14.76
C THR A 458 -14.08 -10.41 -14.48
N SER A 459 -12.94 -9.84 -14.09
CA SER A 459 -12.75 -8.38 -13.98
C SER A 459 -13.72 -7.64 -13.05
N ASN A 460 -14.30 -8.32 -12.06
CA ASN A 460 -15.14 -7.67 -11.06
C ASN A 460 -14.27 -6.96 -10.01
N ILE A 461 -14.79 -5.87 -9.46
CA ILE A 461 -14.22 -5.12 -8.35
C ILE A 461 -15.11 -5.36 -7.14
N ILE A 462 -14.56 -5.97 -6.09
CA ILE A 462 -15.30 -6.35 -4.88
C ILE A 462 -14.56 -5.78 -3.67
N ASP A 463 -15.26 -5.02 -2.82
CA ASP A 463 -14.64 -4.35 -1.67
C ASP A 463 -15.51 -4.43 -0.41
N SER A 464 -14.89 -4.53 0.77
CA SER A 464 -15.57 -4.42 2.06
C SER A 464 -16.70 -5.46 2.23
N VAL A 465 -16.35 -6.75 2.12
CA VAL A 465 -17.29 -7.89 2.22
C VAL A 465 -16.75 -9.01 3.11
N ASP A 466 -17.60 -9.88 3.69
CA ASP A 466 -17.10 -11.07 4.41
C ASP A 466 -16.39 -12.03 3.43
N THR A 467 -16.97 -12.27 2.25
CA THR A 467 -16.38 -13.16 1.24
C THR A 467 -16.47 -12.56 -0.15
N GLY A 468 -15.34 -12.35 -0.82
CA GLY A 468 -15.29 -11.79 -2.17
C GLY A 468 -16.03 -12.66 -3.17
N ILE A 469 -15.49 -13.84 -3.45
CA ILE A 469 -16.07 -14.82 -4.39
C ILE A 469 -16.15 -16.18 -3.71
N GLN A 470 -17.35 -16.77 -3.66
CA GLN A 470 -17.57 -18.13 -3.15
C GLN A 470 -18.06 -19.06 -4.25
N VAL A 471 -17.32 -20.15 -4.47
CA VAL A 471 -17.58 -21.15 -5.52
C VAL A 471 -17.95 -22.51 -4.92
N ASN A 472 -19.13 -23.00 -5.29
CA ASN A 472 -19.69 -24.28 -4.85
C ASN A 472 -20.15 -25.16 -6.04
N GLY A 473 -19.47 -25.05 -7.20
CA GLY A 473 -19.85 -25.68 -8.47
C GLY A 473 -18.67 -26.25 -9.26
N GLU A 474 -18.93 -26.70 -10.49
CA GLU A 474 -17.92 -27.31 -11.38
C GLU A 474 -17.53 -26.34 -12.49
N ASP A 475 -16.27 -26.41 -12.95
CA ASP A 475 -15.76 -25.65 -14.11
C ASP A 475 -15.93 -24.12 -14.00
N ALA A 476 -15.68 -23.54 -12.82
CA ALA A 476 -15.71 -22.09 -12.65
C ALA A 476 -14.39 -21.44 -13.12
N THR A 477 -14.47 -20.39 -13.94
CA THR A 477 -13.31 -19.55 -14.28
C THR A 477 -13.39 -18.24 -13.50
N ILE A 478 -12.41 -17.98 -12.64
CA ILE A 478 -12.33 -16.76 -11.81
C ILE A 478 -11.10 -15.99 -12.26
N LYS A 479 -11.28 -14.93 -13.04
CA LYS A 479 -10.15 -14.27 -13.72
C LYS A 479 -10.07 -12.76 -13.53
N SER A 480 -8.87 -12.26 -13.21
CA SER A 480 -8.58 -10.82 -13.20
C SER A 480 -9.52 -9.98 -12.34
N ASN A 481 -10.09 -10.55 -11.28
CA ASN A 481 -10.92 -9.81 -10.32
C ASN A 481 -10.01 -9.06 -9.34
N VAL A 482 -10.52 -7.95 -8.81
CA VAL A 482 -9.88 -7.16 -7.75
C VAL A 482 -10.75 -7.27 -6.51
N ILE A 483 -10.20 -7.85 -5.43
CA ILE A 483 -10.92 -8.09 -4.19
C ILE A 483 -10.14 -7.41 -3.05
N THR A 484 -10.78 -6.49 -2.33
CA THR A 484 -10.14 -5.72 -1.26
C THR A 484 -10.94 -5.70 0.02
N ASN A 485 -10.25 -5.51 1.15
CA ASN A 485 -10.84 -5.32 2.48
C ASN A 485 -11.90 -6.38 2.83
N SER A 486 -11.61 -7.66 2.59
CA SER A 486 -12.56 -8.76 2.84
C SER A 486 -12.09 -9.72 3.94
N ASP A 487 -12.97 -10.46 4.61
CA ASP A 487 -12.49 -11.52 5.52
C ASP A 487 -11.86 -12.66 4.70
N VAL A 488 -12.50 -13.09 3.62
CA VAL A 488 -11.96 -14.08 2.67
C VAL A 488 -12.03 -13.53 1.24
N GLY A 489 -10.92 -13.53 0.50
CA GLY A 489 -10.90 -13.12 -0.90
C GLY A 489 -11.68 -14.07 -1.81
N ILE A 490 -11.18 -15.30 -1.98
CA ILE A 490 -11.83 -16.35 -2.79
C ILE A 490 -11.96 -17.61 -1.96
N ASP A 491 -13.17 -18.16 -1.88
CA ASP A 491 -13.50 -19.38 -1.16
C ASP A 491 -13.91 -20.49 -2.14
N LEU A 492 -13.02 -21.45 -2.39
CA LEU A 492 -13.31 -22.69 -3.11
C LEU A 492 -13.78 -23.74 -2.09
N ASP A 493 -15.10 -23.88 -1.96
CA ASP A 493 -15.72 -24.73 -0.95
C ASP A 493 -15.56 -26.23 -1.28
N SER A 494 -15.79 -27.09 -0.29
CA SER A 494 -15.89 -28.54 -0.36
C SER A 494 -16.93 -29.13 -1.35
N ALA A 495 -17.55 -28.31 -2.20
CA ALA A 495 -18.37 -28.78 -3.32
C ALA A 495 -17.75 -28.44 -4.69
N SER A 496 -16.72 -27.57 -4.74
CA SER A 496 -16.12 -27.16 -6.00
C SER A 496 -15.19 -28.22 -6.57
N GLN A 497 -15.12 -28.27 -7.91
CA GLN A 497 -14.19 -29.10 -8.68
C GLN A 497 -13.73 -28.34 -9.92
N GLU A 498 -12.47 -28.52 -10.32
CA GLU A 498 -11.93 -28.06 -11.61
C GLU A 498 -12.04 -26.54 -11.87
N ALA A 499 -12.11 -25.74 -10.80
CA ALA A 499 -12.05 -24.28 -10.90
C ALA A 499 -10.67 -23.80 -11.37
N GLU A 500 -10.67 -22.80 -12.26
CA GLU A 500 -9.49 -22.11 -12.79
C GLU A 500 -9.47 -20.68 -12.22
N VAL A 501 -8.50 -20.38 -11.34
CA VAL A 501 -8.38 -19.09 -10.66
C VAL A 501 -7.13 -18.37 -11.17
N VAL A 502 -7.31 -17.34 -11.99
CA VAL A 502 -6.23 -16.78 -12.82
C VAL A 502 -6.09 -15.26 -12.68
N ASP A 503 -4.87 -14.76 -12.49
CA ASP A 503 -4.54 -13.33 -12.54
C ASP A 503 -5.38 -12.43 -11.59
N ASN A 504 -5.94 -12.95 -10.50
CA ASN A 504 -6.72 -12.14 -9.56
C ASN A 504 -5.82 -11.34 -8.61
N LEU A 505 -6.27 -10.16 -8.21
CA LEU A 505 -5.63 -9.31 -7.21
C LEU A 505 -6.45 -9.33 -5.92
N ILE A 506 -5.84 -9.76 -4.82
CA ILE A 506 -6.46 -9.76 -3.49
C ILE A 506 -5.58 -8.96 -2.53
N GLU A 507 -6.10 -7.87 -1.95
CA GLU A 507 -5.33 -7.00 -1.06
C GLU A 507 -6.10 -6.64 0.21
N HIS A 508 -5.41 -6.60 1.35
CA HIS A 508 -5.99 -6.21 2.65
C HIS A 508 -7.15 -7.09 3.11
N SER A 509 -7.20 -8.35 2.67
CA SER A 509 -8.12 -9.35 3.20
C SER A 509 -7.49 -10.15 4.33
N GLU A 510 -8.26 -10.66 5.30
CA GLU A 510 -7.69 -11.55 6.34
C GLU A 510 -7.14 -12.84 5.68
N ASP A 511 -7.98 -13.52 4.91
CA ASP A 511 -7.61 -14.68 4.10
C ASP A 511 -7.65 -14.35 2.59
N GLY A 512 -6.67 -14.84 1.84
CA GLY A 512 -6.57 -14.67 0.40
C GLY A 512 -7.46 -15.67 -0.35
N ILE A 513 -6.93 -16.87 -0.61
CA ILE A 513 -7.64 -17.94 -1.34
C ILE A 513 -7.69 -19.21 -0.48
N HIS A 514 -8.91 -19.67 -0.20
CA HIS A 514 -9.17 -20.97 0.42
C HIS A 514 -9.39 -22.04 -0.66
N ILE A 515 -8.63 -23.12 -0.55
CA ILE A 515 -8.64 -24.25 -1.47
C ILE A 515 -9.00 -25.50 -0.68
N ARG A 516 -10.21 -26.01 -0.89
CA ARG A 516 -10.67 -27.30 -0.36
C ARG A 516 -10.96 -28.26 -1.52
N ASN A 517 -10.92 -29.56 -1.26
CA ASN A 517 -11.10 -30.62 -2.26
C ASN A 517 -10.07 -30.62 -3.41
N VAL A 518 -10.41 -31.21 -4.56
CA VAL A 518 -9.46 -31.77 -5.53
C VAL A 518 -9.44 -31.01 -6.85
N ASN A 519 -8.26 -30.95 -7.47
CA ASN A 519 -8.01 -30.52 -8.85
C ASN A 519 -8.42 -29.06 -9.17
N HIS A 520 -7.96 -28.10 -8.37
CA HIS A 520 -8.07 -26.67 -8.73
C HIS A 520 -6.76 -26.17 -9.31
N SER A 521 -6.84 -25.30 -10.32
CA SER A 521 -5.68 -24.66 -10.95
C SER A 521 -5.67 -23.17 -10.61
N ILE A 522 -4.62 -22.72 -9.92
CA ILE A 522 -4.49 -21.38 -9.36
C ILE A 522 -3.22 -20.74 -9.92
N ILE A 523 -3.38 -19.85 -10.91
CA ILE A 523 -2.28 -19.38 -11.75
C ILE A 523 -2.16 -17.85 -11.73
N GLY A 524 -0.97 -17.32 -11.50
CA GLY A 524 -0.67 -15.89 -11.72
C GLY A 524 -1.40 -14.91 -10.78
N ASN A 525 -1.98 -15.39 -9.68
CA ASN A 525 -2.70 -14.52 -8.73
C ASN A 525 -1.73 -13.71 -7.89
N THR A 526 -2.12 -12.50 -7.54
CA THR A 526 -1.36 -11.58 -6.69
C THR A 526 -2.11 -11.36 -5.37
N ILE A 527 -1.49 -11.73 -4.25
CA ILE A 527 -2.10 -11.60 -2.92
C ILE A 527 -1.18 -10.78 -2.02
N ARG A 528 -1.70 -9.72 -1.39
CA ARG A 528 -0.87 -8.83 -0.54
C ARG A 528 -1.56 -8.39 0.74
N TYR A 529 -0.76 -8.18 1.79
CA TYR A 529 -1.22 -7.61 3.05
C TYR A 529 -2.35 -8.42 3.69
N THR A 530 -2.18 -9.75 3.71
CA THR A 530 -3.15 -10.70 4.26
C THR A 530 -2.61 -11.38 5.51
N ASP A 531 -3.45 -12.09 6.24
CA ASP A 531 -2.97 -13.01 7.27
C ASP A 531 -2.51 -14.32 6.64
N MET A 532 -3.42 -15.01 5.94
CA MET A 532 -3.10 -16.22 5.19
C MET A 532 -3.37 -16.00 3.70
N ALA A 533 -2.35 -15.99 2.86
CA ALA A 533 -2.55 -15.76 1.43
C ALA A 533 -3.18 -16.97 0.74
N PHE A 534 -2.68 -18.18 1.00
CA PHE A 534 -3.31 -19.43 0.58
C PHE A 534 -3.52 -20.36 1.76
N ILE A 535 -4.72 -20.95 1.84
CA ILE A 535 -5.03 -22.05 2.76
C ILE A 535 -5.43 -23.25 1.93
N VAL A 536 -4.59 -24.27 1.92
CA VAL A 536 -4.74 -25.50 1.14
C VAL A 536 -5.10 -26.63 2.10
N ASP A 537 -6.39 -26.89 2.25
CA ASP A 537 -6.95 -27.77 3.28
C ASP A 537 -7.62 -29.02 2.69
N GLY A 538 -7.03 -30.18 2.98
CA GLY A 538 -7.59 -31.48 2.60
C GLY A 538 -7.58 -31.73 1.09
N ALA A 539 -6.79 -30.99 0.32
CA ALA A 539 -6.81 -31.03 -1.14
C ALA A 539 -6.02 -32.23 -1.70
N THR A 540 -6.39 -32.68 -2.91
CA THR A 540 -5.62 -33.68 -3.66
C THR A 540 -5.23 -33.12 -5.02
N ASN A 541 -3.93 -33.11 -5.30
CA ASN A 541 -3.31 -32.53 -6.49
C ASN A 541 -3.74 -31.07 -6.80
N PRO A 542 -3.71 -30.13 -5.84
CA PRO A 542 -3.86 -28.71 -6.17
C PRO A 542 -2.66 -28.20 -6.97
N GLU A 543 -2.90 -27.34 -7.95
CA GLU A 543 -1.87 -26.68 -8.77
C GLU A 543 -1.80 -25.19 -8.42
N LEU A 544 -0.64 -24.72 -7.94
CA LEU A 544 -0.36 -23.30 -7.71
C LEU A 544 0.85 -22.90 -8.55
N GLU A 545 0.63 -22.13 -9.60
CA GLU A 545 1.67 -21.71 -10.55
C GLU A 545 1.77 -20.18 -10.65
N ASP A 546 2.98 -19.63 -10.76
CA ASP A 546 3.22 -18.22 -11.09
C ASP A 546 2.58 -17.19 -10.11
N ASN A 547 2.17 -17.59 -8.90
CA ASN A 547 1.50 -16.66 -7.97
C ASN A 547 2.51 -15.74 -7.26
N ILE A 548 2.10 -14.50 -6.99
CA ILE A 548 2.90 -13.49 -6.29
C ILE A 548 2.26 -13.19 -4.94
N ILE A 549 3.00 -13.45 -3.86
CA ILE A 549 2.53 -13.24 -2.49
C ILE A 549 3.44 -12.23 -1.80
N HIS A 550 2.85 -11.24 -1.13
CA HIS A 550 3.60 -10.21 -0.42
C HIS A 550 3.01 -9.90 0.95
N ASN A 551 3.85 -9.95 1.98
CA ASN A 551 3.51 -9.53 3.34
C ASN A 551 2.25 -10.25 3.85
N ALA A 552 2.37 -11.57 3.97
CA ALA A 552 1.37 -12.43 4.58
C ALA A 552 1.99 -13.15 5.79
N ARG A 553 1.24 -13.34 6.88
CA ARG A 553 1.72 -14.14 8.02
C ARG A 553 2.08 -15.55 7.55
N TYR A 554 1.15 -16.18 6.83
CA TYR A 554 1.35 -17.43 6.12
C TYR A 554 1.16 -17.23 4.62
N GLY A 555 2.21 -17.51 3.84
CA GLY A 555 2.15 -17.35 2.39
C GLY A 555 1.33 -18.47 1.77
N VAL A 556 1.78 -19.70 1.97
CA VAL A 556 1.04 -20.91 1.58
C VAL A 556 0.96 -21.85 2.77
N TYR A 557 -0.21 -21.88 3.42
CA TYR A 557 -0.51 -22.79 4.53
C TYR A 557 -1.09 -24.10 3.99
N VAL A 558 -0.42 -25.22 4.21
CA VAL A 558 -0.79 -26.54 3.68
C VAL A 558 -1.14 -27.48 4.83
N VAL A 559 -2.37 -28.01 4.80
CA VAL A 559 -2.89 -28.93 5.81
C VAL A 559 -3.67 -30.08 5.17
N GLY A 560 -3.40 -31.32 5.56
CA GLY A 560 -4.21 -32.47 5.12
C GLY A 560 -4.14 -32.78 3.62
N THR A 561 -3.24 -32.13 2.89
CA THR A 561 -3.19 -32.12 1.42
C THR A 561 -2.20 -33.15 0.91
N THR A 562 -2.43 -33.72 -0.28
CA THR A 562 -1.49 -34.67 -0.92
C THR A 562 -1.29 -34.34 -2.39
N GLY A 563 -0.07 -34.57 -2.92
CA GLY A 563 0.20 -34.50 -4.36
C GLY A 563 0.14 -33.10 -4.99
N GLY A 564 0.11 -32.03 -4.18
CA GLY A 564 0.13 -30.66 -4.68
C GLY A 564 1.38 -30.34 -5.53
N GLU A 565 1.17 -29.57 -6.59
CA GLU A 565 2.16 -29.05 -7.52
C GLU A 565 2.26 -27.54 -7.34
N PHE A 566 3.33 -27.08 -6.68
CA PHE A 566 3.59 -25.67 -6.40
C PHE A 566 4.80 -25.23 -7.24
N GLU A 567 4.58 -24.44 -8.28
CA GLU A 567 5.61 -24.09 -9.27
C GLU A 567 5.77 -22.59 -9.49
N ASN A 568 7.01 -22.09 -9.56
CA ASN A 568 7.36 -20.71 -9.91
C ASN A 568 6.61 -19.61 -9.11
N ASN A 569 6.21 -19.89 -7.87
CA ASN A 569 5.57 -18.89 -7.01
C ASN A 569 6.62 -17.98 -6.37
N ASN A 570 6.32 -16.68 -6.24
CA ASN A 570 7.20 -15.68 -5.65
C ASN A 570 6.61 -15.12 -4.36
N LEU A 571 7.21 -15.46 -3.24
CA LEU A 571 6.78 -15.11 -1.89
C LEU A 571 7.76 -14.09 -1.31
N THR A 572 7.26 -12.94 -0.86
CA THR A 572 8.08 -11.89 -0.24
C THR A 572 7.51 -11.50 1.11
N GLN A 573 8.37 -11.39 2.11
CA GLN A 573 8.00 -11.21 3.51
C GLN A 573 7.02 -12.27 4.02
N THR A 574 7.16 -13.50 3.55
CA THR A 574 6.32 -14.66 3.87
C THR A 574 6.98 -15.96 3.35
N GLY A 575 6.39 -17.13 3.56
CA GLY A 575 6.91 -18.42 3.11
C GLY A 575 5.84 -19.52 3.02
N PHE A 576 6.28 -20.74 2.73
CA PHE A 576 5.43 -21.92 2.82
C PHE A 576 5.33 -22.38 4.29
N PHE A 577 4.22 -23.03 4.63
CA PHE A 577 4.05 -23.65 5.94
C PHE A 577 3.26 -24.93 5.81
N PHE A 578 3.89 -26.05 6.18
CA PHE A 578 3.23 -27.33 6.30
C PHE A 578 2.85 -27.55 7.76
N GLU A 579 1.56 -27.75 8.01
CA GLU A 579 1.07 -27.88 9.37
C GLU A 579 1.75 -29.05 10.10
N THR A 580 2.17 -28.80 11.34
CA THR A 580 3.01 -29.74 12.10
C THR A 580 2.19 -30.91 12.62
N GLY A 581 2.76 -32.12 12.59
CA GLY A 581 2.10 -33.32 13.14
C GLY A 581 1.30 -34.14 12.12
N GLN A 582 1.43 -33.81 10.84
CA GLN A 582 0.75 -34.52 9.77
C GLN A 582 1.45 -35.82 9.39
N PRO A 583 0.70 -36.84 8.95
CA PRO A 583 1.30 -38.05 8.42
C PRO A 583 2.20 -37.73 7.22
N ILE A 584 3.35 -38.40 7.13
CA ILE A 584 4.35 -38.22 6.05
C ILE A 584 3.76 -38.22 4.61
N VAL A 585 2.66 -38.95 4.37
CA VAL A 585 1.99 -38.99 3.07
C VAL A 585 1.40 -37.63 2.66
N ASN A 586 1.02 -36.79 3.63
CA ASN A 586 0.50 -35.43 3.44
C ASN A 586 1.61 -34.38 3.31
N LEU A 587 2.87 -34.81 3.26
CA LEU A 587 4.02 -33.95 3.01
C LEU A 587 4.66 -34.27 1.66
N ASN A 588 4.03 -35.11 0.83
CA ASN A 588 4.51 -35.50 -0.49
C ASN A 588 3.95 -34.57 -1.57
N HIS A 589 4.77 -33.58 -1.95
CA HIS A 589 4.42 -32.51 -2.89
C HIS A 589 5.56 -32.27 -3.89
N SER A 590 5.23 -31.62 -5.01
CA SER A 590 6.21 -31.04 -5.93
C SER A 590 6.34 -29.54 -5.64
N LEU A 591 7.54 -29.09 -5.31
CA LEU A 591 7.86 -27.67 -5.10
C LEU A 591 9.04 -27.31 -6.01
N ILE A 592 8.76 -26.67 -7.15
CA ILE A 592 9.75 -26.40 -8.20
C ILE A 592 9.83 -24.90 -8.45
N ASP A 593 11.05 -24.36 -8.52
CA ASP A 593 11.35 -22.96 -8.90
C ASP A 593 10.60 -21.87 -8.08
N ASN A 594 10.13 -22.20 -6.87
CA ASN A 594 9.54 -21.21 -5.97
C ASN A 594 10.63 -20.34 -5.31
N ASN A 595 10.35 -19.05 -5.15
CA ASN A 595 11.24 -18.10 -4.49
C ASN A 595 10.61 -17.56 -3.21
N VAL A 596 11.39 -17.49 -2.14
CA VAL A 596 11.08 -16.84 -0.87
C VAL A 596 12.09 -15.71 -0.65
N ASN A 597 11.62 -14.48 -0.47
CA ASN A 597 12.46 -13.30 -0.25
C ASN A 597 13.56 -13.10 -1.31
N ASN A 598 13.21 -13.30 -2.59
CA ASN A 598 14.11 -13.24 -3.77
C ASN A 598 15.20 -14.33 -3.82
N LYS A 599 15.07 -15.40 -3.03
CA LYS A 599 15.95 -16.57 -3.09
C LYS A 599 15.14 -17.83 -3.33
N PRO A 600 15.70 -18.87 -3.97
CA PRO A 600 15.01 -20.15 -4.12
C PRO A 600 14.56 -20.77 -2.80
N LEU A 601 13.44 -21.48 -2.82
CA LEU A 601 13.02 -22.41 -1.78
C LEU A 601 13.75 -23.74 -1.96
N PHE A 602 14.35 -24.28 -0.89
CA PHE A 602 14.88 -25.63 -0.91
C PHE A 602 13.88 -26.62 -0.31
N TYR A 603 13.37 -27.55 -1.12
CA TYR A 603 12.53 -28.64 -0.65
C TYR A 603 13.18 -29.99 -0.97
N ALA A 604 13.46 -30.79 0.06
CA ALA A 604 13.99 -32.13 -0.08
C ALA A 604 13.04 -33.18 0.49
N LEU A 605 12.75 -34.19 -0.33
CA LEU A 605 11.94 -35.34 0.04
C LEU A 605 12.73 -36.63 -0.22
N ASN A 606 12.90 -37.47 0.80
CA ASN A 606 13.62 -38.76 0.71
C ASN A 606 15.08 -38.64 0.22
N GLN A 607 15.79 -37.57 0.59
CA GLN A 607 17.18 -37.33 0.18
C GLN A 607 18.17 -37.60 1.31
N SER A 608 19.43 -37.83 0.97
CA SER A 608 20.48 -38.00 1.97
C SER A 608 21.88 -37.63 1.47
N GLY A 609 22.76 -37.20 2.38
CA GLY A 609 24.16 -36.89 2.11
C GLY A 609 24.34 -35.56 1.39
N VAL A 610 23.60 -34.52 1.81
CA VAL A 610 23.52 -33.23 1.13
C VAL A 610 24.12 -32.15 2.02
N SER A 611 25.00 -31.32 1.45
CA SER A 611 25.51 -30.12 2.10
C SER A 611 25.01 -28.88 1.38
N LEU A 612 24.46 -27.93 2.14
CA LEU A 612 23.83 -26.70 1.65
C LEU A 612 24.55 -25.47 2.23
N ASN A 613 24.73 -24.45 1.38
CA ASN A 613 25.01 -23.10 1.83
C ASN A 613 23.66 -22.38 1.99
N GLY A 614 23.21 -22.14 3.22
CA GLY A 614 21.87 -21.57 3.45
C GLY A 614 21.74 -20.12 2.95
N ASN A 615 22.84 -19.44 2.61
CA ASN A 615 22.77 -18.13 1.94
C ASN A 615 22.08 -18.18 0.57
N ASP A 616 22.08 -19.35 -0.07
CA ASP A 616 21.51 -19.55 -1.40
C ASP A 616 19.98 -19.66 -1.38
N TYR A 617 19.37 -19.83 -0.20
CA TYR A 617 17.94 -20.15 -0.05
C TYR A 617 17.19 -19.13 0.81
N GLY A 618 15.90 -18.96 0.52
CA GLY A 618 14.99 -18.10 1.29
C GLY A 618 14.20 -18.84 2.36
N GLU A 619 14.08 -20.15 2.20
CA GLU A 619 13.43 -21.08 3.12
C GLU A 619 13.95 -22.50 2.82
N ILE A 620 14.03 -23.37 3.85
CA ILE A 620 14.54 -24.73 3.75
C ILE A 620 13.55 -25.71 4.41
N ILE A 621 13.10 -26.71 3.63
CA ILE A 621 12.14 -27.72 4.04
C ILE A 621 12.72 -29.12 3.77
N LEU A 622 12.86 -29.93 4.82
CA LEU A 622 13.37 -31.30 4.77
C LEU A 622 12.30 -32.28 5.23
N VAL A 623 11.94 -33.23 4.37
CA VAL A 623 10.94 -34.26 4.66
C VAL A 623 11.55 -35.64 4.44
N ASN A 624 11.57 -36.45 5.50
CA ASN A 624 12.09 -37.82 5.48
C ASN A 624 13.50 -37.94 4.90
N CYS A 625 14.39 -37.05 5.32
CA CYS A 625 15.78 -36.97 4.84
C CYS A 625 16.77 -37.51 5.89
N SER A 626 18.04 -37.68 5.50
CA SER A 626 19.12 -38.03 6.43
C SER A 626 20.49 -37.46 6.04
N ASP A 627 21.39 -37.17 6.98
CA ASP A 627 22.77 -36.71 6.70
C ASP A 627 22.78 -35.39 5.89
N PHE A 628 22.28 -34.33 6.53
CA PHE A 628 22.23 -32.97 5.98
C PHE A 628 23.14 -32.02 6.77
N ALA A 629 23.97 -31.24 6.08
CA ALA A 629 24.79 -30.20 6.68
C ALA A 629 24.45 -28.83 6.05
N ILE A 630 23.93 -27.89 6.84
CA ILE A 630 23.47 -26.58 6.38
C ILE A 630 24.30 -25.51 7.09
N ASP A 631 25.07 -24.73 6.33
CA ASP A 631 25.96 -23.71 6.86
C ASP A 631 25.70 -22.34 6.24
N GLY A 632 25.66 -21.30 7.08
CA GLY A 632 25.44 -19.92 6.65
C GLY A 632 23.99 -19.64 6.24
N GLY A 633 23.49 -18.44 6.47
CA GLY A 633 22.17 -18.06 5.95
C GLY A 633 21.58 -16.84 6.64
N GLU A 634 20.84 -16.04 5.87
CA GLU A 634 20.16 -14.83 6.33
C GLU A 634 18.68 -14.94 5.94
N PHE A 635 17.84 -15.15 6.94
CA PHE A 635 16.40 -15.36 6.79
C PHE A 635 15.65 -14.22 7.50
N THR A 636 15.08 -13.30 6.73
CA THR A 636 14.38 -12.13 7.28
C THR A 636 12.93 -12.10 6.83
N TRP A 637 11.96 -11.85 7.71
CA TRP A 637 10.54 -11.77 7.35
C TRP A 637 10.02 -13.04 6.65
N SER A 638 10.45 -14.23 7.06
CA SER A 638 9.91 -15.50 6.56
C SER A 638 8.78 -15.99 7.47
N THR A 639 7.75 -16.65 6.91
CA THR A 639 6.76 -17.39 7.71
C THR A 639 7.46 -18.41 8.59
N VAL A 640 8.26 -19.29 7.97
CA VAL A 640 9.17 -20.24 8.60
C VAL A 640 10.45 -20.27 7.77
N ALA A 641 11.62 -20.27 8.43
CA ALA A 641 12.90 -20.41 7.74
C ALA A 641 13.27 -21.90 7.58
N PHE A 642 13.00 -22.72 8.60
CA PHE A 642 13.31 -24.14 8.62
C PHE A 642 12.12 -25.01 9.01
N GLN A 643 11.78 -25.98 8.17
CA GLN A 643 10.78 -27.01 8.44
C GLN A 643 11.43 -28.39 8.26
N VAL A 644 11.62 -29.15 9.35
CA VAL A 644 12.34 -30.42 9.34
C VAL A 644 11.46 -31.52 9.92
N TYR A 645 11.01 -32.43 9.06
CA TYR A 645 10.02 -33.44 9.39
C TYR A 645 10.54 -34.84 9.08
N TYR A 646 10.34 -35.79 9.99
CA TYR A 646 10.70 -37.20 9.80
C TYR A 646 12.19 -37.43 9.43
N THR A 647 13.06 -36.49 9.79
CA THR A 647 14.43 -36.39 9.26
C THR A 647 15.45 -36.65 10.37
N ASN A 648 16.56 -37.28 10.04
CA ASN A 648 17.64 -37.57 11.00
C ASN A 648 19.01 -37.06 10.55
N GLU A 649 19.96 -36.95 11.48
CA GLU A 649 21.35 -36.54 11.19
C GLU A 649 21.41 -35.21 10.43
N VAL A 650 21.02 -34.12 11.09
CA VAL A 650 20.99 -32.76 10.51
C VAL A 650 21.85 -31.82 11.34
N ASP A 651 22.87 -31.23 10.73
CA ASP A 651 23.69 -30.20 11.34
C ASP A 651 23.38 -28.84 10.69
N ILE A 652 23.01 -27.84 11.51
CA ILE A 652 22.68 -26.47 11.08
C ILE A 652 23.61 -25.50 11.80
N SER A 653 24.39 -24.70 11.08
CA SER A 653 25.38 -23.79 11.66
C SER A 653 25.40 -22.40 11.01
N ASN A 654 25.84 -21.39 11.77
CA ASN A 654 26.09 -20.03 11.26
C ASN A 654 24.86 -19.37 10.61
N ILE A 655 23.67 -19.59 11.18
CA ILE A 655 22.42 -19.03 10.66
C ILE A 655 22.05 -17.74 11.39
N HIS A 656 21.53 -16.76 10.67
CA HIS A 656 20.88 -15.59 11.22
C HIS A 656 19.41 -15.53 10.75
N ILE A 657 18.49 -15.56 11.70
CA ILE A 657 17.05 -15.41 11.45
C ILE A 657 16.54 -14.16 12.15
N LYS A 658 15.83 -13.31 11.42
CA LYS A 658 15.28 -12.05 11.94
C LYS A 658 13.81 -11.88 11.56
N ASP A 659 12.98 -11.51 12.53
CA ASP A 659 11.56 -11.18 12.31
C ASP A 659 10.79 -12.33 11.60
N GLY A 660 10.85 -13.55 12.14
CA GLY A 660 10.15 -14.72 11.61
C GLY A 660 8.99 -15.16 12.50
N TYR A 661 7.83 -15.48 11.92
CA TYR A 661 6.64 -15.83 12.71
C TYR A 661 6.80 -17.14 13.50
N GLN A 662 7.24 -18.21 12.82
CA GLN A 662 7.61 -19.49 13.43
C GLN A 662 8.95 -19.97 12.85
N PRO A 663 10.08 -19.35 13.22
CA PRO A 663 11.37 -19.46 12.53
C PRO A 663 11.84 -20.89 12.23
N MET A 664 11.77 -21.80 13.21
CA MET A 664 12.23 -23.18 13.06
C MET A 664 11.25 -24.19 13.66
N ASN A 665 10.83 -25.18 12.86
CA ASN A 665 9.93 -26.25 13.26
C ASN A 665 10.55 -27.63 12.99
N PHE A 666 10.60 -28.48 14.02
CA PHE A 666 11.12 -29.84 13.99
C PHE A 666 10.09 -30.83 14.51
N TYR A 667 9.79 -31.86 13.72
CA TYR A 667 8.84 -32.91 14.10
C TYR A 667 9.32 -34.30 13.71
N GLN A 668 9.36 -35.21 14.69
CA GLN A 668 9.83 -36.59 14.51
C GLN A 668 11.25 -36.65 13.92
N THR A 669 12.19 -36.01 14.61
CA THR A 669 13.59 -35.93 14.19
C THR A 669 14.53 -36.69 15.13
N ALA A 670 15.75 -36.96 14.68
CA ALA A 670 16.79 -37.57 15.53
C ALA A 670 18.19 -37.09 15.11
N ASN A 671 19.09 -36.91 16.07
CA ASN A 671 20.45 -36.40 15.84
C ASN A 671 20.44 -35.07 15.07
N VAL A 672 19.77 -34.07 15.60
CA VAL A 672 19.79 -32.70 15.04
C VAL A 672 20.67 -31.81 15.91
N THR A 673 21.58 -31.08 15.29
CA THR A 673 22.49 -30.13 15.94
C THR A 673 22.29 -28.74 15.36
N ILE A 674 22.18 -27.72 16.21
CA ILE A 674 22.13 -26.31 15.81
C ILE A 674 23.23 -25.55 16.55
N THR A 675 24.16 -24.94 15.82
CA THR A 675 25.28 -24.18 16.41
C THR A 675 25.49 -22.79 15.84
N ASP A 676 26.15 -21.94 16.61
CA ASP A 676 26.76 -20.68 16.14
C ASP A 676 25.76 -19.76 15.42
N SER A 677 24.52 -19.71 15.89
CA SER A 677 23.41 -19.07 15.17
C SER A 677 22.74 -17.97 16.01
N VAL A 678 22.05 -17.05 15.33
CA VAL A 678 21.35 -15.91 15.93
C VAL A 678 19.89 -15.91 15.47
N ILE A 679 18.95 -15.85 16.40
CA ILE A 679 17.52 -15.77 16.13
C ILE A 679 16.97 -14.56 16.90
N GLU A 680 16.52 -13.53 16.17
CA GLU A 680 16.12 -12.26 16.78
C GLU A 680 14.82 -11.66 16.21
N GLY A 681 14.21 -10.77 16.97
CA GLY A 681 13.10 -9.93 16.52
C GLY A 681 11.73 -10.60 16.66
N ARG A 682 10.78 -10.19 15.81
CA ARG A 682 9.38 -10.60 15.97
C ARG A 682 9.19 -12.11 15.79
N THR A 683 8.53 -12.75 16.75
CA THR A 683 8.01 -14.14 16.71
C THR A 683 6.56 -14.16 17.19
N GLU A 684 5.77 -15.18 16.87
CA GLU A 684 4.38 -15.26 17.36
C GLU A 684 4.28 -16.05 18.66
N PHE A 685 4.63 -17.34 18.62
CA PHE A 685 4.49 -18.24 19.76
C PHE A 685 5.83 -18.81 20.22
N TYR A 686 6.77 -19.02 19.29
CA TYR A 686 8.08 -19.58 19.56
C TYR A 686 9.08 -19.25 18.45
N ALA A 687 10.37 -19.18 18.79
CA ALA A 687 11.45 -19.15 17.80
C ALA A 687 11.78 -20.54 17.26
N MET A 688 11.94 -21.52 18.15
CA MET A 688 12.27 -22.90 17.81
C MET A 688 11.31 -23.87 18.48
N ARG A 689 10.63 -24.70 17.68
CA ARG A 689 9.76 -25.77 18.20
C ARG A 689 10.27 -27.14 17.81
N VAL A 690 10.42 -28.00 18.80
CA VAL A 690 10.87 -29.39 18.65
C VAL A 690 9.84 -30.33 19.25
N ARG A 691 9.38 -31.31 18.48
CA ARG A 691 8.39 -32.29 18.93
C ARG A 691 8.78 -33.70 18.52
N ASN A 692 8.69 -34.65 19.45
CA ASN A 692 8.99 -36.06 19.20
C ASN A 692 10.43 -36.30 18.69
N ALA A 693 11.42 -35.62 19.25
CA ALA A 693 12.83 -35.79 18.90
C ALA A 693 13.53 -36.81 19.83
N ASP A 694 14.48 -37.59 19.31
CA ASP A 694 15.25 -38.57 20.13
C ASP A 694 16.62 -38.06 20.61
N VAL A 695 17.25 -37.18 19.83
CA VAL A 695 18.50 -36.48 20.15
C VAL A 695 18.45 -35.11 19.46
N PHE A 696 18.53 -34.03 20.24
CA PHE A 696 18.49 -32.66 19.72
C PHE A 696 19.40 -31.75 20.52
N TRP A 697 20.31 -31.04 19.85
CA TRP A 697 21.31 -30.19 20.46
C TRP A 697 21.23 -28.76 19.94
N VAL A 698 21.21 -27.80 20.86
CA VAL A 698 21.32 -26.36 20.60
C VAL A 698 22.53 -25.87 21.37
N GLU A 699 23.56 -25.38 20.67
CA GLU A 699 24.81 -24.97 21.32
C GLU A 699 25.34 -23.66 20.74
N ASN A 700 25.73 -22.72 21.60
CA ASN A 700 26.23 -21.40 21.17
C ASN A 700 25.24 -20.65 20.25
N VAL A 701 23.96 -20.65 20.61
CA VAL A 701 22.90 -19.93 19.88
C VAL A 701 22.45 -18.71 20.68
N THR A 702 22.19 -17.61 19.99
CA THR A 702 21.73 -16.35 20.59
C THR A 702 20.27 -16.08 20.22
N PHE A 703 19.41 -15.88 21.22
CA PHE A 703 17.99 -15.59 21.09
C PHE A 703 17.67 -14.20 21.68
N LEU A 704 17.17 -13.27 20.86
CA LEU A 704 17.01 -11.85 21.26
C LEU A 704 15.63 -11.29 20.90
N ASN A 705 15.00 -10.58 21.83
CA ASN A 705 13.81 -9.75 21.59
C ASN A 705 12.61 -10.52 20.99
N LEU A 706 12.28 -11.68 21.54
CA LEU A 706 11.23 -12.58 21.03
C LEU A 706 9.91 -12.38 21.81
N GLU A 707 8.75 -12.45 21.15
CA GLU A 707 7.44 -12.26 21.81
C GLU A 707 6.94 -13.53 22.55
N GLY A 708 7.33 -14.73 22.06
CA GLY A 708 6.94 -16.03 22.63
C GLY A 708 8.09 -16.79 23.28
N ASN A 709 8.04 -18.12 23.24
CA ASN A 709 9.11 -18.99 23.75
C ASN A 709 10.36 -18.94 22.85
N ALA A 710 11.57 -18.89 23.39
CA ALA A 710 12.75 -19.01 22.52
C ALA A 710 12.92 -20.46 22.03
N VAL A 711 12.92 -21.42 22.96
CA VAL A 711 13.05 -22.86 22.66
C VAL A 711 11.89 -23.64 23.31
N ASP A 712 10.99 -24.22 22.51
CA ASP A 712 9.82 -25.02 22.93
C ASP A 712 10.00 -26.49 22.51
N ILE A 713 10.27 -27.37 23.47
CA ILE A 713 10.59 -28.79 23.23
C ILE A 713 9.57 -29.68 23.92
N ARG A 714 8.97 -30.61 23.15
CA ARG A 714 7.90 -31.48 23.66
C ARG A 714 8.07 -32.95 23.30
N SER A 715 7.71 -33.84 24.22
CA SER A 715 7.67 -35.30 24.03
C SER A 715 8.95 -35.85 23.42
N SER A 716 10.09 -35.45 23.95
CA SER A 716 11.41 -35.70 23.34
C SER A 716 12.41 -36.28 24.33
N THR A 717 13.40 -37.01 23.83
CA THR A 717 14.47 -37.59 24.64
C THR A 717 15.81 -36.97 24.28
N THR A 718 16.75 -36.96 25.24
CA THR A 718 18.16 -36.54 25.04
C THR A 718 18.30 -35.15 24.39
N ILE A 719 17.92 -34.13 25.14
CA ILE A 719 17.87 -32.74 24.69
C ILE A 719 18.96 -31.92 25.36
N ASP A 720 19.88 -31.35 24.59
CA ASP A 720 20.89 -30.46 25.14
C ASP A 720 20.70 -29.03 24.65
N VAL A 721 20.61 -28.07 25.58
CA VAL A 721 20.65 -26.63 25.29
C VAL A 721 21.82 -26.05 26.06
N LYS A 722 22.87 -25.64 25.35
CA LYS A 722 24.18 -25.35 25.94
C LYS A 722 24.76 -24.03 25.48
N TYR A 723 25.46 -23.35 26.39
CA TYR A 723 26.28 -22.17 26.11
C TYR A 723 25.56 -21.12 25.26
N SER A 724 24.25 -21.00 25.42
CA SER A 724 23.39 -20.15 24.59
C SER A 724 22.96 -18.90 25.37
N TRP A 725 22.72 -17.82 24.64
CA TRP A 725 22.35 -16.51 25.18
C TRP A 725 20.88 -16.23 24.92
N PHE A 726 20.13 -15.84 25.95
CA PHE A 726 18.71 -15.50 25.87
C PHE A 726 18.48 -14.13 26.52
N GLU A 727 17.92 -13.19 25.76
CA GLU A 727 17.66 -11.84 26.26
C GLU A 727 16.35 -11.28 25.70
N ASN A 728 15.54 -10.71 26.58
CA ASN A 728 14.25 -10.08 26.26
C ASN A 728 13.29 -11.08 25.59
N ILE A 729 12.87 -12.11 26.33
CA ILE A 729 11.98 -13.17 25.85
C ILE A 729 10.59 -12.99 26.47
N GLY A 730 9.53 -12.95 25.67
CA GLY A 730 8.19 -12.63 26.17
C GLY A 730 7.61 -13.70 27.11
N ASP A 731 7.88 -14.98 26.85
CA ASP A 731 7.39 -16.10 27.67
C ASP A 731 8.54 -16.91 28.30
N SER A 732 8.86 -18.10 27.78
CA SER A 732 9.93 -18.95 28.31
C SER A 732 11.20 -18.88 27.45
N ALA A 733 12.37 -18.67 28.05
CA ALA A 733 13.63 -18.83 27.32
C ALA A 733 13.82 -20.31 26.93
N ILE A 734 13.60 -21.24 27.86
CA ILE A 734 13.60 -22.68 27.57
C ILE A 734 12.35 -23.31 28.18
N TYR A 735 11.49 -23.86 27.33
CA TYR A 735 10.30 -24.63 27.71
C TYR A 735 10.49 -26.10 27.33
N ILE A 736 10.41 -26.99 28.32
CA ILE A 736 10.44 -28.44 28.11
C ILE A 736 9.19 -29.10 28.69
N SER A 737 8.55 -29.95 27.89
CA SER A 737 7.33 -30.69 28.26
C SER A 737 7.42 -32.16 27.87
N ASP A 738 7.20 -33.10 28.79
CA ASP A 738 7.38 -34.55 28.53
C ASP A 738 8.78 -34.86 27.96
N VAL A 739 9.82 -34.25 28.55
CA VAL A 739 11.22 -34.41 28.14
C VAL A 739 12.00 -35.22 29.16
N ALA A 740 12.82 -36.16 28.67
CA ALA A 740 13.69 -36.98 29.52
C ALA A 740 15.16 -36.99 29.12
N ASN A 741 16.05 -37.01 30.13
CA ASN A 741 17.51 -37.09 29.98
C ASN A 741 18.15 -35.89 29.26
N GLY A 742 17.58 -34.70 29.40
CA GLY A 742 18.13 -33.47 28.83
C GLY A 742 19.19 -32.78 29.70
N VAL A 743 20.04 -31.98 29.08
CA VAL A 743 21.07 -31.14 29.74
C VAL A 743 20.92 -29.68 29.31
N ILE A 744 20.55 -28.82 30.25
CA ILE A 744 20.53 -27.37 30.08
C ILE A 744 21.76 -26.82 30.80
N GLU A 745 22.81 -26.45 30.07
CA GLU A 745 24.12 -26.14 30.67
C GLU A 745 24.78 -24.85 30.15
N GLY A 746 25.28 -24.03 31.08
CA GLY A 746 26.13 -22.89 30.72
C GLY A 746 25.41 -21.78 29.97
N ASN A 747 24.07 -21.72 30.03
CA ASN A 747 23.29 -20.70 29.35
C ASN A 747 23.22 -19.40 30.17
N ASP A 748 23.19 -18.27 29.48
CA ASP A 748 22.92 -16.95 30.06
C ASP A 748 21.51 -16.53 29.67
N ILE A 749 20.62 -16.38 30.66
CA ILE A 749 19.20 -16.10 30.47
C ILE A 749 18.84 -14.83 31.23
N SER A 750 18.28 -13.86 30.51
CA SER A 750 17.89 -12.58 31.09
C SER A 750 16.58 -12.01 30.54
N ASN A 751 15.80 -11.36 31.40
CA ASN A 751 14.55 -10.68 31.05
C ASN A 751 13.54 -11.56 30.31
N ALA A 752 12.99 -12.55 31.04
CA ALA A 752 11.97 -13.48 30.54
C ALA A 752 10.87 -13.72 31.57
N THR A 753 9.68 -14.19 31.16
CA THR A 753 8.69 -14.64 32.16
C THR A 753 9.20 -15.89 32.87
N TYR A 754 9.66 -16.88 32.11
CA TYR A 754 10.28 -18.09 32.65
C TYR A 754 11.69 -18.25 32.08
N GLY A 755 12.70 -18.42 32.94
CA GLY A 755 14.03 -18.77 32.50
C GLY A 755 14.06 -20.20 31.95
N VAL A 756 13.77 -21.17 32.81
CA VAL A 756 13.56 -22.57 32.42
C VAL A 756 12.22 -23.06 32.96
N TYR A 757 11.33 -23.50 32.08
CA TYR A 757 10.04 -24.08 32.42
C TYR A 757 10.05 -25.59 32.17
N LEU A 758 9.67 -26.38 33.18
CA LEU A 758 9.51 -27.83 33.09
C LEU A 758 8.06 -28.26 33.36
N ASP A 759 7.51 -29.07 32.45
CA ASP A 759 6.20 -29.71 32.55
C ASP A 759 6.34 -31.22 32.30
N GLU A 760 5.83 -32.08 33.19
CA GLU A 760 5.90 -33.55 33.08
C GLU A 760 7.30 -34.10 32.65
N SER A 761 8.39 -33.39 32.99
CA SER A 761 9.72 -33.67 32.45
C SER A 761 10.64 -34.29 33.50
N VAL A 762 11.35 -35.37 33.15
CA VAL A 762 12.05 -36.22 34.14
C VAL A 762 13.54 -36.43 33.86
N ASN A 763 14.35 -36.56 34.91
CA ASN A 763 15.78 -36.87 34.79
C ASN A 763 16.58 -35.88 33.93
N ASN A 764 16.24 -34.59 33.98
CA ASN A 764 16.93 -33.51 33.30
C ASN A 764 17.93 -32.81 34.24
N ALA A 765 19.05 -32.33 33.69
CA ALA A 765 20.09 -31.62 34.42
C ALA A 765 20.19 -30.17 33.97
N MET A 766 19.84 -29.23 34.86
CA MET A 766 20.08 -27.80 34.70
C MET A 766 21.32 -27.42 35.49
N LYS A 767 22.44 -27.14 34.80
CA LYS A 767 23.70 -26.86 35.49
C LYS A 767 24.48 -25.68 34.96
N SER A 768 25.16 -24.96 35.86
CA SER A 768 26.06 -23.86 35.46
C SER A 768 25.37 -22.76 34.63
N ASN A 769 24.05 -22.62 34.74
CA ASN A 769 23.31 -21.56 34.06
C ASN A 769 23.31 -20.28 34.89
N HIS A 770 23.23 -19.15 34.21
CA HIS A 770 23.11 -17.84 34.82
C HIS A 770 21.75 -17.24 34.44
N ILE A 771 20.87 -17.05 35.42
CA ILE A 771 19.47 -16.67 35.18
C ILE A 771 19.10 -15.43 35.99
N ARG A 772 18.67 -14.36 35.32
CA ARG A 772 18.36 -13.07 35.96
C ARG A 772 17.20 -12.28 35.36
N TRP A 773 16.60 -11.40 36.17
CA TRP A 773 15.51 -10.52 35.75
C TRP A 773 14.30 -11.26 35.16
N THR A 774 13.99 -12.43 35.69
CA THR A 774 12.82 -13.22 35.30
C THR A 774 11.72 -13.21 36.35
N THR A 775 10.49 -13.55 35.96
CA THR A 775 9.45 -13.85 36.96
C THR A 775 9.79 -15.15 37.68
N TYR A 776 10.17 -16.19 36.92
CA TYR A 776 10.62 -17.46 37.48
C TYR A 776 11.94 -17.89 36.84
N GLY A 777 13.01 -18.00 37.64
CA GLY A 777 14.31 -18.42 37.15
C GLY A 777 14.27 -19.85 36.63
N ILE A 778 13.92 -20.79 37.52
CA ILE A 778 13.54 -22.16 37.16
C ILE A 778 12.15 -22.44 37.71
N TYR A 779 11.24 -22.87 36.85
CA TYR A 779 9.88 -23.24 37.22
C TYR A 779 9.58 -24.69 36.85
N SER A 780 9.12 -25.46 37.83
CA SER A 780 8.73 -26.85 37.65
C SER A 780 7.27 -27.03 38.04
N VAL A 781 6.49 -27.65 37.15
CA VAL A 781 5.10 -28.03 37.40
C VAL A 781 4.88 -29.51 37.14
N VAL A 782 3.85 -30.06 37.81
CA VAL A 782 3.16 -31.33 37.55
C VAL A 782 4.08 -32.47 37.08
N ALA A 783 4.42 -33.39 37.98
CA ALA A 783 5.12 -34.65 37.69
C ALA A 783 6.47 -34.49 36.98
N SER A 784 7.10 -33.31 37.07
CA SER A 784 8.45 -33.08 36.59
C SER A 784 9.48 -33.62 37.58
N ASP A 785 9.63 -34.94 37.65
CA ASP A 785 10.34 -35.61 38.76
C ASP A 785 11.81 -35.94 38.47
N ILE A 786 12.61 -36.09 39.53
CA ILE A 786 14.00 -36.61 39.44
C ILE A 786 14.93 -35.69 38.62
N ASN A 787 14.66 -34.39 38.58
CA ASN A 787 15.55 -33.45 37.90
C ASN A 787 16.64 -32.92 38.85
N ASN A 788 17.71 -32.38 38.27
CA ASN A 788 18.86 -31.84 39.00
C ASN A 788 19.11 -30.38 38.61
N ALA A 789 19.05 -29.47 39.58
CA ALA A 789 19.53 -28.10 39.46
C ALA A 789 20.85 -27.96 40.24
N SER A 790 21.98 -27.72 39.56
CA SER A 790 23.27 -27.59 40.25
C SER A 790 24.23 -26.57 39.66
N PHE A 791 25.03 -25.90 40.50
CA PHE A 791 26.01 -24.90 40.05
C PHE A 791 25.41 -23.71 39.29
N ASN A 792 24.09 -23.46 39.39
CA ASN A 792 23.46 -22.32 38.73
C ASN A 792 23.63 -21.05 39.56
N ASN A 793 23.75 -19.91 38.89
CA ASN A 793 23.71 -18.58 39.48
C ASN A 793 22.36 -17.94 39.13
N ILE A 794 21.45 -17.84 40.10
CA ILE A 794 20.06 -17.41 39.91
C ILE A 794 19.79 -16.20 40.78
N HIS A 795 19.64 -15.02 40.16
CA HIS A 795 19.49 -13.78 40.91
C HIS A 795 18.65 -12.70 40.25
N ASP A 796 18.17 -11.73 41.03
CA ASP A 796 17.30 -10.63 40.56
C ASP A 796 16.00 -11.11 39.88
N ASN A 797 15.40 -12.21 40.36
CA ASN A 797 14.12 -12.73 39.86
C ASN A 797 13.00 -12.56 40.90
N GLU A 798 11.72 -12.66 40.51
CA GLU A 798 10.65 -12.75 41.52
C GLU A 798 10.77 -14.09 42.29
N TYR A 799 10.92 -15.20 41.56
CA TYR A 799 11.25 -16.51 42.12
C TYR A 799 12.56 -17.01 41.53
N GLY A 800 13.54 -17.37 42.36
CA GLY A 800 14.77 -18.03 41.91
C GLY A 800 14.46 -19.41 41.36
N ILE A 801 13.97 -20.31 42.21
CA ILE A 801 13.42 -21.60 41.82
C ILE A 801 12.04 -21.75 42.45
N ARG A 802 11.04 -22.10 41.64
CA ARG A 802 9.70 -22.45 42.13
C ARG A 802 9.28 -23.84 41.67
N MET A 803 8.72 -24.60 42.60
CA MET A 803 8.29 -25.99 42.38
C MET A 803 6.85 -26.20 42.84
N ASP A 804 6.01 -26.57 41.88
CA ASP A 804 4.61 -26.92 42.06
C ASP A 804 4.42 -28.40 41.62
N ASP A 805 3.85 -29.25 42.48
CA ASP A 805 3.57 -30.69 42.25
C ASP A 805 4.67 -31.53 41.54
N SER A 806 5.94 -31.36 41.93
CA SER A 806 7.10 -32.06 41.35
C SER A 806 7.98 -32.69 42.45
N TYR A 807 8.55 -33.88 42.25
CA TYR A 807 9.17 -34.69 43.31
C TYR A 807 10.63 -35.12 43.03
N SER A 808 11.36 -35.43 44.09
CA SER A 808 12.67 -36.11 44.04
C SER A 808 13.79 -35.34 43.31
N TRP A 809 13.77 -34.01 43.34
CA TRP A 809 14.81 -33.16 42.78
C TRP A 809 16.07 -33.15 43.63
N TYR A 810 17.19 -32.95 42.94
CA TYR A 810 18.47 -32.61 43.54
C TYR A 810 18.77 -31.14 43.27
N ILE A 811 18.80 -30.32 44.31
CA ILE A 811 19.10 -28.88 44.21
C ILE A 811 20.34 -28.63 45.05
N TYR A 812 21.50 -28.48 44.41
CA TYR A 812 22.75 -28.34 45.17
C TYR A 812 23.81 -27.49 44.49
N ASN A 813 24.70 -26.88 45.29
CA ASN A 813 25.77 -26.00 44.82
C ASN A 813 25.27 -24.83 43.96
N ASN A 814 24.02 -24.38 44.10
CA ASN A 814 23.52 -23.20 43.40
C ASN A 814 23.75 -21.94 44.24
N THR A 815 23.96 -20.81 43.58
CA THR A 815 23.94 -19.47 44.20
C THR A 815 22.61 -18.82 43.85
N ILE A 816 21.73 -18.63 44.84
CA ILE A 816 20.36 -18.14 44.69
C ILE A 816 20.19 -16.88 45.55
N ARG A 817 20.32 -15.70 44.94
CA ARG A 817 20.38 -14.41 45.67
C ARG A 817 19.62 -13.26 45.03
N TRP A 818 19.22 -12.25 45.80
CA TRP A 818 18.42 -11.08 45.34
C TRP A 818 17.14 -11.42 44.58
N ASN A 819 16.56 -12.58 44.85
CA ASN A 819 15.22 -12.87 44.36
C ASN A 819 14.20 -12.37 45.39
N ASP A 820 12.92 -12.22 45.04
CA ASP A 820 11.91 -12.03 46.08
C ASP A 820 11.78 -13.32 46.92
N TYR A 821 11.70 -14.45 46.24
CA TYR A 821 11.77 -15.79 46.83
C TYR A 821 12.97 -16.56 46.26
N GLY A 822 13.87 -17.06 47.12
CA GLY A 822 15.01 -17.86 46.68
C GLY A 822 14.58 -19.22 46.11
N LEU A 823 14.16 -20.14 46.98
CA LEU A 823 13.53 -21.40 46.61
C LEU A 823 12.12 -21.50 47.23
N TYR A 824 11.09 -21.69 46.40
CA TYR A 824 9.69 -21.74 46.82
C TYR A 824 9.06 -23.09 46.43
N ILE A 825 8.70 -23.89 47.41
CA ILE A 825 8.15 -25.25 47.25
C ILE A 825 6.73 -25.28 47.83
N THR A 826 5.75 -25.71 47.04
CA THR A 826 4.35 -25.89 47.48
C THR A 826 3.89 -27.35 47.48
N VAL A 827 4.84 -28.28 47.47
CA VAL A 827 4.58 -29.70 47.27
C VAL A 827 4.43 -30.40 48.63
N THR A 828 3.36 -31.19 48.82
CA THR A 828 3.03 -31.74 50.15
C THR A 828 3.74 -33.06 50.51
N ASP A 829 4.50 -33.68 49.62
CA ASP A 829 5.15 -34.98 49.84
C ASP A 829 6.68 -34.88 49.81
N ASN A 830 7.31 -35.44 50.86
CA ASN A 830 8.74 -35.46 51.11
C ASN A 830 9.52 -36.16 49.98
N ASN A 831 10.52 -35.53 49.37
CA ASN A 831 11.71 -36.18 48.76
C ASN A 831 12.67 -35.22 48.02
N GLN A 832 12.56 -33.89 48.14
CA GLN A 832 13.59 -33.00 47.58
C GLN A 832 14.89 -33.06 48.40
N TRP A 833 16.04 -33.01 47.73
CA TRP A 833 17.37 -32.97 48.34
C TRP A 833 18.03 -31.62 48.08
N ILE A 834 17.96 -30.71 49.05
CA ILE A 834 18.45 -29.34 48.96
C ILE A 834 19.65 -29.13 49.88
N TYR A 835 20.87 -29.06 49.34
CA TYR A 835 22.09 -28.93 50.15
C TYR A 835 23.20 -28.16 49.44
N ASN A 836 24.13 -27.56 50.18
CA ASN A 836 25.23 -26.75 49.66
C ASN A 836 24.82 -25.61 48.73
N ASN A 837 23.57 -25.14 48.79
CA ASN A 837 23.16 -23.94 48.07
C ASN A 837 23.46 -22.70 48.91
N THR A 838 23.72 -21.58 48.23
CA THR A 838 23.84 -20.27 48.85
C THR A 838 22.55 -19.51 48.65
N PHE A 839 21.78 -19.33 49.73
CA PHE A 839 20.63 -18.45 49.78
C PHE A 839 21.01 -17.16 50.50
N ALA A 840 21.00 -16.04 49.78
CA ALA A 840 21.39 -14.76 50.36
C ALA A 840 20.55 -13.62 49.78
N LEU A 841 20.20 -12.65 50.63
CA LEU A 841 19.66 -11.36 50.22
C LEU A 841 18.37 -11.46 49.39
N ASN A 842 17.60 -12.54 49.58
CA ASN A 842 16.27 -12.68 48.99
C ASN A 842 15.26 -11.87 49.83
N THR A 843 14.39 -11.09 49.19
CA THR A 843 13.67 -10.00 49.88
C THR A 843 12.50 -10.47 50.75
N ILE A 844 11.87 -11.60 50.40
CA ILE A 844 10.73 -12.17 51.11
C ILE A 844 11.14 -13.43 51.89
N TYR A 845 11.63 -14.46 51.18
CA TYR A 845 12.14 -15.69 51.81
C TYR A 845 13.35 -16.23 51.06
N ASN A 846 14.39 -16.63 51.79
CA ASN A 846 15.51 -17.41 51.25
C ASN A 846 15.04 -18.81 50.80
N GLY A 847 14.22 -19.44 51.63
CA GLY A 847 13.54 -20.69 51.32
C GLY A 847 12.12 -20.65 51.87
N TYR A 848 11.16 -21.18 51.13
CA TYR A 848 9.80 -21.41 51.61
C TYR A 848 9.38 -22.82 51.20
N ASP A 849 8.87 -23.58 52.17
CA ASP A 849 8.50 -24.97 52.01
C ASP A 849 7.28 -25.27 52.90
N ASP A 850 6.12 -25.52 52.28
CA ASP A 850 4.90 -25.93 52.99
C ASP A 850 4.72 -27.47 53.09
N GLY A 851 5.70 -28.22 52.60
CA GLY A 851 5.84 -29.67 52.67
C GLY A 851 6.74 -30.13 53.82
N ALA A 852 7.47 -31.23 53.56
CA ALA A 852 8.39 -31.86 54.50
C ALA A 852 9.63 -32.43 53.79
N ASP A 853 10.42 -31.55 53.19
CA ASP A 853 11.61 -31.90 52.40
C ASP A 853 12.94 -31.85 53.17
N ASP A 854 13.99 -32.43 52.58
CA ASP A 854 15.32 -32.49 53.15
C ASP A 854 16.16 -31.27 52.70
N TRP A 855 16.30 -30.29 53.59
CA TRP A 855 17.15 -29.11 53.39
C TRP A 855 18.60 -29.33 53.84
N ASP A 856 19.06 -30.59 53.83
CA ASP A 856 20.44 -31.00 54.08
C ASP A 856 20.72 -32.41 53.48
N ASP A 857 21.99 -32.83 53.45
CA ASP A 857 22.40 -34.16 52.98
C ASP A 857 22.26 -35.28 54.04
N ARG A 858 21.68 -34.95 55.22
CA ARG A 858 21.53 -35.79 56.41
C ARG A 858 22.82 -36.30 57.04
N VAL A 859 23.99 -35.84 56.60
CA VAL A 859 25.30 -36.27 57.10
C VAL A 859 26.04 -35.11 57.75
N ASP A 860 26.45 -34.11 56.96
CA ASP A 860 27.22 -32.95 57.42
C ASP A 860 27.16 -31.73 56.48
N GLY A 861 26.45 -31.81 55.34
CA GLY A 861 26.28 -30.72 54.38
C GLY A 861 24.87 -30.12 54.40
N GLY A 862 24.75 -28.86 54.83
CA GLY A 862 23.52 -28.05 54.74
C GLY A 862 23.67 -26.87 53.77
N ASN A 863 22.78 -25.89 53.85
CA ASN A 863 22.79 -24.71 52.98
C ASN A 863 23.42 -23.49 53.68
N TYR A 864 23.83 -22.50 52.89
CA TYR A 864 24.34 -21.22 53.36
C TYR A 864 23.21 -20.20 53.39
N TRP A 865 23.07 -19.47 54.50
CA TRP A 865 21.96 -18.56 54.77
C TRP A 865 22.46 -17.24 55.33
N ASP A 866 22.09 -16.10 54.71
CA ASP A 866 22.49 -14.77 55.19
C ASP A 866 21.70 -14.32 56.43
N ASP A 867 20.51 -14.87 56.66
CA ASP A 867 19.64 -14.60 57.81
C ASP A 867 19.83 -15.60 58.97
N TYR A 868 20.74 -16.58 58.84
CA TYR A 868 21.04 -17.53 59.91
C TYR A 868 21.98 -16.95 60.97
N GLY A 869 21.49 -16.86 62.21
CA GLY A 869 22.23 -16.32 63.35
C GLY A 869 23.40 -17.17 63.89
N GLY A 870 23.81 -18.25 63.20
CA GLY A 870 25.01 -19.03 63.51
C GLY A 870 24.90 -20.06 64.64
N THR A 871 23.69 -20.34 65.17
CA THR A 871 23.49 -21.39 66.19
C THR A 871 22.17 -22.14 66.01
N GLY A 872 22.19 -23.48 66.12
CA GLY A 872 21.00 -24.34 66.06
C GLY A 872 20.68 -24.85 64.64
N VAL A 873 19.46 -25.30 64.43
CA VAL A 873 18.93 -25.63 63.08
C VAL A 873 18.34 -24.37 62.45
N TYR A 874 18.26 -24.32 61.12
CA TYR A 874 17.53 -23.27 60.41
C TYR A 874 16.12 -23.80 60.10
N ASN A 875 15.09 -23.10 60.57
CA ASN A 875 13.71 -23.50 60.31
C ASN A 875 13.23 -22.84 59.02
N VAL A 876 12.86 -23.64 58.03
CA VAL A 876 12.39 -23.12 56.75
C VAL A 876 10.92 -22.66 56.91
N PRO A 877 10.59 -21.41 56.56
CA PRO A 877 9.21 -20.90 56.56
C PRO A 877 8.24 -21.75 55.73
N GLY A 878 6.98 -21.88 56.17
CA GLY A 878 5.88 -22.53 55.43
C GLY A 878 5.34 -23.82 56.07
N GLY A 879 6.24 -24.65 56.61
CA GLY A 879 5.92 -26.02 57.02
C GLY A 879 6.72 -26.49 58.24
N SER A 880 7.18 -27.75 58.20
CA SER A 880 7.97 -28.37 59.28
C SER A 880 9.42 -28.69 58.91
N SER A 881 9.83 -28.34 57.70
CA SER A 881 11.17 -28.57 57.16
C SER A 881 12.24 -27.75 57.90
N VAL A 882 13.40 -28.37 58.08
CA VAL A 882 14.55 -27.75 58.74
C VAL A 882 15.82 -28.13 57.98
N ASP A 883 16.76 -27.19 57.91
CA ASP A 883 18.15 -27.49 57.60
C ASP A 883 18.86 -27.77 58.93
N SER A 884 19.37 -28.99 59.08
CA SER A 884 20.05 -29.45 60.30
C SER A 884 21.52 -29.05 60.38
N TYR A 885 22.12 -28.69 59.24
CA TYR A 885 23.54 -28.31 59.11
C TYR A 885 23.71 -26.92 58.46
N PRO A 886 22.95 -25.89 58.88
CA PRO A 886 22.98 -24.59 58.23
C PRO A 886 24.33 -23.90 58.47
N ILE A 887 24.79 -23.21 57.45
CA ILE A 887 26.03 -22.43 57.47
C ILE A 887 25.63 -20.96 57.34
N ALA A 888 26.20 -20.10 58.19
CA ALA A 888 25.98 -18.67 58.03
C ALA A 888 26.69 -18.21 56.75
N TYR A 889 25.94 -17.64 55.81
CA TYR A 889 26.52 -16.95 54.66
C TYR A 889 27.22 -15.69 55.17
N MET A 890 28.51 -15.57 54.85
CA MET A 890 29.30 -14.40 55.17
C MET A 890 29.55 -13.67 53.86
N ILE A 891 29.10 -12.43 53.80
CA ILE A 891 29.42 -11.54 52.69
C ILE A 891 30.95 -11.49 52.55
N THR A 892 31.44 -11.89 51.38
CA THR A 892 32.85 -11.84 51.00
C THR A 892 33.16 -10.44 50.46
N GLU A 893 34.38 -9.94 50.69
CA GLU A 893 34.83 -8.71 50.04
C GLU A 893 35.41 -9.10 48.68
N PRO A 894 35.20 -8.28 47.62
CA PRO A 894 35.77 -8.58 46.33
C PRO A 894 37.29 -8.59 46.44
N ILE A 895 37.94 -9.50 45.73
CA ILE A 895 39.39 -9.50 45.56
C ILE A 895 39.72 -9.21 44.11
N ILE A 896 40.86 -8.59 43.85
CA ILE A 896 41.35 -8.33 42.50
C ILE A 896 42.82 -8.75 42.43
N ASN A 897 43.28 -9.20 41.26
CA ASN A 897 44.72 -9.35 41.02
C ASN A 897 45.41 -7.97 41.04
N ASN A 898 46.73 -7.98 41.25
CA ASN A 898 47.56 -6.76 41.17
C ASN A 898 48.48 -6.90 39.94
N PRO A 899 48.09 -6.42 38.75
CA PRO A 899 48.97 -6.33 37.59
C PRO A 899 50.25 -5.56 37.92
N ILE A 900 51.34 -5.91 37.26
CA ILE A 900 52.61 -5.17 37.40
C ILE A 900 52.56 -3.89 36.58
N ASP A 901 53.40 -2.91 36.96
CA ASP A 901 53.61 -1.67 36.21
C ASP A 901 53.92 -1.94 34.73
N VAL A 902 53.30 -1.14 33.84
CA VAL A 902 53.35 -1.33 32.38
C VAL A 902 54.29 -0.30 31.76
N TRP A 903 55.13 -0.76 30.82
CA TRP A 903 56.02 0.07 30.03
C TRP A 903 55.75 -0.16 28.55
N TYR A 904 55.40 0.88 27.81
CA TYR A 904 55.13 0.76 26.38
C TYR A 904 55.55 1.99 25.58
N ALA A 905 55.71 1.82 24.28
CA ALA A 905 56.19 2.87 23.37
C ALA A 905 55.05 3.83 22.98
N GLU A 906 55.29 5.14 23.01
CA GLU A 906 54.31 6.16 22.61
C GLU A 906 53.74 5.87 21.20
N GLY A 907 52.42 5.82 21.07
CA GLY A 907 51.75 5.54 19.79
C GLY A 907 51.67 4.06 19.36
N SER A 908 52.23 3.13 20.14
CA SER A 908 51.97 1.69 19.97
C SER A 908 50.53 1.34 20.34
N GLU A 909 49.95 0.38 19.62
CA GLU A 909 48.59 -0.12 19.85
C GLU A 909 48.62 -1.52 20.49
N GLY A 910 47.57 -1.86 21.24
CA GLY A 910 47.41 -3.17 21.87
C GLY A 910 47.94 -3.24 23.29
N ASN A 911 48.11 -2.11 23.97
CA ASN A 911 48.52 -2.04 25.36
C ASN A 911 47.28 -2.09 26.27
N PHE A 912 47.20 -3.11 27.11
CA PHE A 912 46.07 -3.35 28.00
C PHE A 912 46.53 -3.64 29.42
N ILE A 913 45.72 -3.22 30.39
CA ILE A 913 45.78 -3.73 31.76
C ILE A 913 44.58 -4.66 31.97
N VAL A 914 44.86 -5.85 32.48
CA VAL A 914 43.85 -6.89 32.72
C VAL A 914 43.70 -7.12 34.22
N TRP A 915 42.54 -6.74 34.75
CA TRP A 915 42.15 -7.11 36.10
C TRP A 915 41.19 -8.30 36.11
N VAL A 916 41.39 -9.18 37.07
CA VAL A 916 40.62 -10.40 37.33
C VAL A 916 40.02 -10.25 38.72
N PRO A 917 38.88 -9.55 38.86
CA PRO A 917 38.18 -9.50 40.12
C PRO A 917 37.49 -10.85 40.37
N PHE A 918 37.42 -11.23 41.62
CA PHE A 918 36.74 -12.43 42.10
C PHE A 918 35.97 -12.04 43.34
N ASP A 919 34.67 -12.30 43.31
CA ASP A 919 33.78 -12.19 44.44
C ASP A 919 32.60 -13.13 44.18
N ASP A 920 31.89 -13.50 45.23
CA ASP A 920 30.66 -14.27 45.07
C ASP A 920 29.57 -13.42 44.38
N SER A 921 29.74 -12.08 44.27
CA SER A 921 28.69 -11.10 44.00
C SER A 921 29.14 -9.72 43.42
N LEU A 922 30.05 -9.69 42.44
CA LEU A 922 30.52 -8.45 41.77
C LEU A 922 29.39 -7.59 41.14
N ARG A 923 29.48 -6.25 41.22
CA ARG A 923 28.47 -5.28 40.71
C ARG A 923 28.97 -4.37 39.60
N ASP A 924 29.96 -3.53 39.87
CA ASP A 924 30.44 -2.50 38.95
C ASP A 924 31.90 -2.12 39.22
N TRP A 925 32.51 -1.41 38.28
CA TRP A 925 33.92 -1.01 38.35
C TRP A 925 34.15 0.34 37.67
N ILE A 926 35.19 1.03 38.12
CA ILE A 926 35.71 2.26 37.50
C ILE A 926 37.23 2.20 37.38
N VAL A 927 37.77 2.70 36.27
CA VAL A 927 39.19 2.93 36.05
C VAL A 927 39.42 4.40 35.80
N GLU A 928 40.36 4.97 36.55
CA GLU A 928 40.81 6.36 36.44
C GLU A 928 42.28 6.42 36.03
N ILE A 929 42.62 7.37 35.16
CA ILE A 929 44.01 7.72 34.84
C ILE A 929 44.27 9.12 35.39
N ASP A 930 45.24 9.24 36.28
CA ASP A 930 45.60 10.48 37.00
C ASP A 930 44.39 11.20 37.65
N GLY A 931 43.45 10.41 38.19
CA GLY A 931 42.25 10.90 38.88
C GLY A 931 41.12 11.38 37.95
N THR A 932 41.20 11.07 36.65
CA THR A 932 40.11 11.30 35.69
C THR A 932 39.56 9.96 35.21
N THR A 933 38.24 9.79 35.22
CA THR A 933 37.58 8.57 34.73
C THR A 933 37.97 8.29 33.28
N TRP A 934 38.53 7.10 33.06
CA TRP A 934 38.94 6.60 31.76
C TRP A 934 37.95 5.56 31.22
N ALA A 935 37.51 4.65 32.09
CA ALA A 935 36.52 3.62 31.76
C ALA A 935 35.69 3.25 33.00
N SER A 936 34.46 2.78 32.80
CA SER A 936 33.59 2.27 33.87
C SER A 936 32.57 1.30 33.29
N GLY A 937 32.06 0.38 34.09
CA GLY A 937 31.00 -0.53 33.67
C GLY A 937 30.38 -1.33 34.81
N ALA A 938 29.20 -1.90 34.55
CA ALA A 938 28.67 -2.97 35.37
C ALA A 938 29.48 -4.26 35.12
N TRP A 939 29.47 -5.18 36.10
CA TRP A 939 30.12 -6.46 35.98
C TRP A 939 29.37 -7.36 34.99
N ASN A 940 30.10 -7.96 34.05
CA ASN A 940 29.58 -8.77 32.96
C ASN A 940 30.22 -10.17 32.90
N PHE A 941 30.75 -10.66 34.02
CA PHE A 941 31.36 -12.00 34.14
C PHE A 941 32.60 -12.23 33.25
N GLN A 942 33.26 -11.16 32.79
CA GLN A 942 34.50 -11.20 32.02
C GLN A 942 35.61 -10.39 32.72
N ASN A 943 36.88 -10.73 32.48
CA ASN A 943 38.01 -9.93 32.99
C ASN A 943 37.90 -8.47 32.55
N ILE A 944 38.27 -7.53 33.42
CA ILE A 944 38.30 -6.09 33.09
C ILE A 944 39.52 -5.83 32.23
N ASN A 945 39.30 -5.63 30.93
CA ASN A 945 40.35 -5.40 29.96
C ASN A 945 40.34 -3.92 29.51
N VAL A 946 41.20 -3.10 30.09
CA VAL A 946 41.26 -1.66 29.78
C VAL A 946 42.41 -1.36 28.83
N SER A 947 42.07 -0.87 27.63
CA SER A 947 43.07 -0.30 26.72
C SER A 947 43.62 0.97 27.34
N ILE A 948 44.95 1.05 27.40
CA ILE A 948 45.71 2.23 27.81
C ILE A 948 46.43 2.87 26.62
N ASP A 949 46.03 2.54 25.39
CA ASP A 949 46.57 3.13 24.18
C ASP A 949 46.24 4.63 24.08
N GLY A 950 47.11 5.38 23.40
CA GLY A 950 46.91 6.81 23.15
C GLY A 950 47.32 7.75 24.30
N LEU A 951 47.94 7.23 25.37
CA LEU A 951 48.61 8.09 26.34
C LEU A 951 49.89 8.67 25.70
N ALA A 952 50.18 9.94 26.01
CA ALA A 952 51.37 10.63 25.54
C ALA A 952 52.61 10.21 26.35
N TYR A 953 53.80 10.64 25.95
CA TYR A 953 55.03 10.44 26.71
C TYR A 953 54.88 10.88 28.17
N GLY A 954 55.21 10.00 29.12
CA GLY A 954 55.17 10.30 30.54
C GLY A 954 54.85 9.13 31.45
N THR A 955 54.62 9.46 32.72
CA THR A 955 54.23 8.49 33.75
C THR A 955 52.82 8.79 34.21
N TYR A 956 51.95 7.78 34.15
CA TYR A 956 50.55 7.85 34.53
C TYR A 956 50.27 6.91 35.68
N THR A 957 49.35 7.31 36.55
CA THR A 957 48.82 6.47 37.62
C THR A 957 47.45 5.96 37.20
N VAL A 958 47.32 4.65 37.01
CA VAL A 958 46.04 4.00 36.68
C VAL A 958 45.46 3.38 37.95
N PHE A 959 44.31 3.88 38.39
CA PHE A 959 43.60 3.41 39.57
C PHE A 959 42.35 2.65 39.16
N ILE A 960 42.10 1.48 39.73
CA ILE A 960 40.84 0.75 39.58
C ILE A 960 40.18 0.60 40.93
N GLU A 961 38.84 0.71 40.94
CA GLU A 961 38.00 0.32 42.06
C GLU A 961 36.88 -0.57 41.53
N VAL A 962 36.69 -1.72 42.19
CA VAL A 962 35.67 -2.71 41.87
C VAL A 962 34.78 -2.86 43.09
N TRP A 963 33.47 -2.78 42.89
CA TRP A 963 32.47 -2.99 43.92
C TRP A 963 31.76 -4.31 43.72
N ASP A 964 31.49 -5.00 44.82
CA ASP A 964 30.41 -5.98 44.86
C ASP A 964 29.06 -5.29 45.04
N VAL A 965 27.99 -6.05 44.94
CA VAL A 965 26.62 -5.57 45.15
C VAL A 965 26.30 -5.18 46.59
N ASP A 966 27.07 -5.71 47.54
CA ASP A 966 26.97 -5.44 48.97
C ASP A 966 27.72 -4.13 49.33
N GLN A 967 28.26 -3.44 48.32
CA GLN A 967 29.04 -2.21 48.38
C GLN A 967 30.41 -2.35 49.06
N ASN A 968 30.89 -3.58 49.26
CA ASN A 968 32.30 -3.77 49.53
C ASN A 968 33.09 -3.46 48.26
N SER A 969 34.31 -2.99 48.45
CA SER A 969 35.17 -2.59 47.33
C SER A 969 36.59 -3.06 47.53
N VAL A 970 37.23 -3.32 46.40
CA VAL A 970 38.66 -3.55 46.30
C VAL A 970 39.23 -2.63 45.24
N ASN A 971 40.43 -2.15 45.48
CA ASN A 971 41.13 -1.28 44.55
C ASN A 971 42.55 -1.77 44.30
N ASP A 972 43.08 -1.34 43.17
CA ASP A 972 44.46 -1.56 42.76
C ASP A 972 44.99 -0.30 42.04
N THR A 973 46.31 -0.16 41.98
CA THR A 973 46.97 0.96 41.30
C THR A 973 48.18 0.45 40.51
N VAL A 974 48.20 0.74 39.21
CA VAL A 974 49.26 0.36 38.28
C VAL A 974 49.94 1.62 37.76
N MET A 975 51.28 1.65 37.78
CA MET A 975 52.03 2.72 37.13
C MET A 975 52.23 2.38 35.66
N VAL A 976 51.87 3.31 34.77
CA VAL A 976 52.13 3.20 33.33
C VAL A 976 53.23 4.18 32.95
N HIS A 977 54.26 3.70 32.26
CA HIS A 977 55.36 4.51 31.75
C HIS A 977 55.36 4.41 30.22
N VAL A 978 55.03 5.51 29.57
CA VAL A 978 55.05 5.65 28.12
C VAL A 978 56.39 6.28 27.73
N TYR A 979 57.19 5.57 26.94
CA TYR A 979 58.51 6.00 26.49
C TYR A 979 58.56 6.15 24.97
N ASP A 980 59.48 6.93 24.43
CA ASP A 980 59.72 7.02 23.00
C ASP A 980 60.68 5.90 22.56
N ASP A 981 60.23 5.01 21.67
CA ASP A 981 61.07 3.96 21.08
C ASP A 981 61.51 4.28 19.65
N THR A 982 61.08 5.42 19.12
CA THR A 982 61.35 5.81 17.74
C THR A 982 62.62 6.65 17.69
N PRO A 983 63.60 6.29 16.84
CA PRO A 983 64.73 7.17 16.62
C PRO A 983 64.30 8.47 15.94
N PRO A 984 64.91 9.61 16.32
CA PRO A 984 64.63 10.87 15.67
C PRO A 984 65.01 10.82 14.18
N GLU A 985 64.27 11.54 13.34
CA GLU A 985 64.56 11.63 11.92
C GLU A 985 65.45 12.85 11.60
N ILE A 986 66.43 12.64 10.72
CA ILE A 986 67.30 13.69 10.19
C ILE A 986 67.42 13.52 8.68
N ASN A 987 67.21 14.60 7.93
CA ASN A 987 67.38 14.55 6.47
C ASN A 987 68.88 14.48 6.08
N SER A 988 69.15 14.15 4.81
CA SER A 988 70.50 14.17 4.23
C SER A 988 70.62 15.30 3.19
N PRO A 989 71.01 16.52 3.58
CA PRO A 989 71.24 17.60 2.63
C PRO A 989 72.37 17.24 1.66
N PRO A 990 72.34 17.76 0.42
CA PRO A 990 73.39 17.47 -0.55
C PRO A 990 74.73 18.05 -0.11
N ASN A 991 75.82 17.40 -0.52
CA ASN A 991 77.17 17.96 -0.43
C ASN A 991 77.21 19.32 -1.14
N ARG A 992 77.98 20.27 -0.59
CA ARG A 992 78.04 21.64 -1.12
C ARG A 992 79.45 22.19 -1.12
N ILE A 993 79.62 23.31 -1.82
CA ILE A 993 80.82 24.14 -1.76
C ILE A 993 80.59 25.26 -0.74
N ALA A 994 81.65 25.62 -0.03
CA ALA A 994 81.76 26.81 0.82
C ALA A 994 83.06 27.55 0.44
N PHE A 995 83.23 28.78 0.91
CA PHE A 995 84.39 29.61 0.60
C PHE A 995 85.11 30.02 1.88
N GLU A 996 86.44 29.97 1.89
CA GLU A 996 87.28 30.21 3.08
C GLU A 996 87.00 31.58 3.74
N ASP A 997 86.82 32.62 2.92
CA ASP A 997 86.52 34.00 3.35
C ASP A 997 85.01 34.34 3.37
N GLY A 998 84.14 33.38 3.04
CA GLY A 998 82.69 33.61 2.99
C GLY A 998 82.10 33.83 4.39
N SER A 999 81.19 34.80 4.53
CA SER A 999 80.48 35.08 5.79
C SER A 999 78.99 34.73 5.71
N GLY A 1000 78.43 34.13 6.77
CA GLY A 1000 77.03 33.74 6.86
C GLY A 1000 76.71 32.34 6.30
N GLN A 1001 77.72 31.51 6.09
CA GLN A 1001 77.61 30.18 5.53
C GLN A 1001 77.11 29.20 6.60
N GLN A 1002 76.00 28.51 6.32
CA GLN A 1002 75.39 27.56 7.26
C GLN A 1002 74.99 26.25 6.57
N LEU A 1003 75.02 25.15 7.31
CA LEU A 1003 74.38 23.89 6.98
C LEU A 1003 73.04 23.80 7.70
N THR A 1004 72.02 23.31 7.01
CA THR A 1004 70.66 23.19 7.54
C THR A 1004 70.19 21.75 7.40
N TRP A 1005 69.85 21.14 8.52
CA TRP A 1005 69.14 19.86 8.56
C TRP A 1005 67.67 20.09 8.90
N GLN A 1006 66.81 19.27 8.34
CA GLN A 1006 65.43 19.10 8.80
C GLN A 1006 65.43 17.92 9.77
N VAL A 1007 64.99 18.17 10.99
CA VAL A 1007 64.98 17.19 12.08
C VAL A 1007 63.58 17.06 12.64
N SER A 1008 63.14 15.86 12.98
CA SER A 1008 61.81 15.63 13.56
C SER A 1008 61.80 14.44 14.50
N ASP A 1009 61.09 14.60 15.61
CA ASP A 1009 60.86 13.58 16.64
C ASP A 1009 59.68 14.01 17.54
N LEU A 1010 59.03 13.06 18.20
CA LEU A 1010 57.93 13.34 19.12
C LEU A 1010 58.44 13.95 20.43
N ASN A 1011 59.59 13.49 20.92
CA ASN A 1011 60.19 13.88 22.20
C ASN A 1011 61.68 14.29 22.06
N PRO A 1012 62.00 15.36 21.31
CA PRO A 1012 63.39 15.74 21.02
C PRO A 1012 64.15 16.21 22.27
N THR A 1013 65.45 15.90 22.36
CA THR A 1013 66.34 16.50 23.38
C THR A 1013 67.55 17.22 22.81
N THR A 1014 68.60 16.50 22.43
CA THR A 1014 69.94 17.06 22.24
C THR A 1014 70.54 16.75 20.87
N PHE A 1015 71.36 17.66 20.36
CA PHE A 1015 72.17 17.44 19.17
C PHE A 1015 73.66 17.60 19.47
N THR A 1016 74.49 16.97 18.66
CA THR A 1016 75.95 17.14 18.64
C THR A 1016 76.42 17.16 17.19
N ALA A 1017 77.08 18.25 16.80
CA ALA A 1017 77.70 18.42 15.49
C ALA A 1017 79.21 18.17 15.57
N TYR A 1018 79.74 17.47 14.59
CA TYR A 1018 81.15 17.15 14.43
C TYR A 1018 81.68 17.69 13.10
N ILE A 1019 82.95 18.07 13.08
CA ILE A 1019 83.71 18.39 11.88
C ILE A 1019 84.90 17.42 11.86
N ASP A 1020 85.00 16.59 10.82
CA ASP A 1020 86.05 15.56 10.67
C ASP A 1020 86.23 14.68 11.93
N ASP A 1021 85.09 14.22 12.47
CA ASP A 1021 84.98 13.40 13.68
C ASP A 1021 85.37 14.11 15.01
N GLU A 1022 85.72 15.41 14.99
CA GLU A 1022 85.93 16.22 16.20
C GLU A 1022 84.65 16.99 16.57
N GLN A 1023 84.25 16.95 17.85
CA GLN A 1023 83.04 17.63 18.30
C GLN A 1023 83.19 19.15 18.16
N HIS A 1024 82.28 19.77 17.42
CA HIS A 1024 82.27 21.21 17.16
C HIS A 1024 81.21 21.94 17.99
N ALA A 1025 79.97 21.43 18.03
CA ALA A 1025 78.86 22.08 18.74
C ALA A 1025 77.92 21.06 19.39
N THR A 1026 77.20 21.48 20.42
CA THR A 1026 76.11 20.71 21.03
C THR A 1026 75.05 21.66 21.59
N GLY A 1027 73.80 21.20 21.64
CA GLY A 1027 72.67 21.98 22.17
C GLY A 1027 71.39 21.15 22.22
N THR A 1028 70.26 21.82 22.44
CA THR A 1028 68.93 21.22 22.34
C THR A 1028 68.33 21.48 20.97
N TRP A 1029 67.40 20.64 20.53
CA TRP A 1029 66.69 20.82 19.27
C TRP A 1029 65.19 20.58 19.44
N THR A 1030 64.41 21.04 18.46
CA THR A 1030 62.98 20.81 18.33
C THR A 1030 62.70 20.46 16.87
N THR A 1031 61.58 19.78 16.60
CA THR A 1031 61.15 19.48 15.23
C THR A 1031 61.13 20.74 14.34
N GLY A 1032 61.80 20.67 13.19
CA GLY A 1032 62.00 21.79 12.28
C GLY A 1032 63.44 21.92 11.76
N GLU A 1033 63.90 23.15 11.54
CA GLU A 1033 65.22 23.42 10.98
C GLU A 1033 66.31 23.50 12.05
N LEU A 1034 67.38 22.71 11.89
CA LEU A 1034 68.58 22.76 12.71
C LEU A 1034 69.76 23.29 11.89
N ASN A 1035 70.24 24.47 12.26
CA ASN A 1035 71.30 25.19 11.55
C ASN A 1035 72.66 25.10 12.24
N LEU A 1036 73.72 24.88 11.46
CA LEU A 1036 75.12 24.88 11.91
C LEU A 1036 75.94 25.89 11.11
N ASN A 1037 76.63 26.80 11.80
CA ASN A 1037 77.54 27.76 11.16
C ASN A 1037 78.82 27.05 10.67
N ILE A 1038 79.24 27.36 9.44
CA ILE A 1038 80.45 26.83 8.81
C ILE A 1038 81.41 27.94 8.33
N ASP A 1039 81.27 29.17 8.83
CA ASP A 1039 82.21 30.27 8.58
C ASP A 1039 83.60 30.01 9.20
N GLY A 1040 84.65 30.57 8.59
CA GLY A 1040 86.01 30.60 9.15
C GLY A 1040 86.78 29.28 9.06
N LEU A 1041 86.42 28.41 8.11
CA LEU A 1041 87.14 27.18 7.80
C LEU A 1041 88.18 27.45 6.72
N ASP A 1042 89.38 26.90 6.88
CA ASP A 1042 90.43 26.98 5.87
C ASP A 1042 90.03 26.20 4.59
N ALA A 1043 90.68 26.45 3.45
CA ALA A 1043 90.40 25.68 2.23
C ALA A 1043 90.72 24.17 2.39
N GLY A 1044 89.72 23.32 2.09
CA GLY A 1044 89.81 21.88 2.37
C GLY A 1044 88.51 21.13 2.11
N GLU A 1045 88.55 19.80 2.28
CA GLU A 1045 87.37 18.94 2.26
C GLU A 1045 87.05 18.57 3.70
N TYR A 1046 85.85 18.94 4.17
CA TYR A 1046 85.37 18.69 5.52
C TYR A 1046 84.17 17.75 5.50
N VAL A 1047 84.11 16.85 6.46
CA VAL A 1047 82.93 16.02 6.72
C VAL A 1047 82.23 16.53 7.97
N PHE A 1048 81.05 17.12 7.79
CA PHE A 1048 80.17 17.53 8.87
C PHE A 1048 79.26 16.38 9.24
N LYS A 1049 79.26 15.97 10.51
CA LYS A 1049 78.34 14.95 11.01
C LYS A 1049 77.42 15.57 12.05
N MET A 1050 76.12 15.53 11.82
CA MET A 1050 75.10 15.93 12.79
C MET A 1050 74.55 14.67 13.46
N VAL A 1051 74.54 14.63 14.79
CA VAL A 1051 73.92 13.56 15.58
C VAL A 1051 72.81 14.18 16.43
N ILE A 1052 71.58 13.73 16.28
CA ILE A 1052 70.43 14.14 17.09
C ILE A 1052 69.98 13.00 18.00
N ARG A 1053 69.43 13.36 19.17
CA ARG A 1053 68.93 12.46 20.20
C ARG A 1053 67.58 12.92 20.74
N ASP A 1054 66.71 11.98 21.06
CA ASP A 1054 65.43 12.19 21.76
C ASP A 1054 65.58 12.03 23.29
N VAL A 1055 64.49 12.12 24.04
CA VAL A 1055 64.47 12.06 25.51
C VAL A 1055 64.87 10.69 26.07
N ASP A 1056 64.59 9.61 25.36
CA ASP A 1056 64.90 8.24 25.78
C ASP A 1056 66.25 7.74 25.24
N GLY A 1057 66.95 8.58 24.49
CA GLY A 1057 68.33 8.37 24.06
C GLY A 1057 68.48 7.65 22.72
N ASN A 1058 67.39 7.43 21.98
CA ASN A 1058 67.48 7.05 20.57
C ASN A 1058 68.19 8.16 19.81
N SER A 1059 68.88 7.79 18.73
CA SER A 1059 69.72 8.75 18.01
C SER A 1059 69.76 8.46 16.52
N ALA A 1060 69.78 9.52 15.72
CA ALA A 1060 70.08 9.46 14.31
C ALA A 1060 71.22 10.41 13.96
N SER A 1061 71.87 10.15 12.83
CA SER A 1061 72.94 11.01 12.36
C SER A 1061 73.00 11.09 10.85
N ASP A 1062 73.35 12.26 10.35
CA ASP A 1062 73.63 12.50 8.93
C ASP A 1062 75.07 13.04 8.76
N SER A 1063 75.63 12.91 7.55
CA SER A 1063 76.93 13.51 7.23
C SER A 1063 76.95 14.16 5.86
N ILE A 1064 77.39 15.42 5.82
CA ILE A 1064 77.52 16.24 4.61
C ILE A 1064 79.00 16.49 4.33
N ARG A 1065 79.44 16.32 3.08
CA ARG A 1065 80.75 16.77 2.63
C ARG A 1065 80.66 18.22 2.16
N VAL A 1066 81.52 19.07 2.72
CA VAL A 1066 81.68 20.46 2.30
C VAL A 1066 83.08 20.66 1.77
N ARG A 1067 83.18 21.05 0.50
CA ARG A 1067 84.45 21.48 -0.08
C ARG A 1067 84.57 22.99 0.11
N VAL A 1068 85.47 23.42 0.98
CA VAL A 1068 85.84 24.82 1.15
C VAL A 1068 86.89 25.17 0.10
N ILE A 1069 86.59 26.15 -0.74
CA ILE A 1069 87.47 26.60 -1.82
C ILE A 1069 88.06 27.97 -1.43
N ASP A 1070 89.38 28.11 -1.61
CA ASP A 1070 90.06 29.40 -1.65
C ASP A 1070 89.94 29.96 -3.06
N ASP A 1071 89.00 30.88 -3.26
CA ASP A 1071 88.87 31.64 -4.49
C ASP A 1071 89.55 32.99 -4.32
N ASN A 1072 90.73 33.11 -4.94
CA ASN A 1072 91.59 34.27 -4.81
C ASN A 1072 91.49 35.25 -5.99
N ASP A 1073 90.72 34.91 -7.01
CA ASP A 1073 90.59 35.71 -8.22
C ASP A 1073 89.32 36.54 -8.12
N ALA A 1074 89.44 37.87 -8.21
CA ALA A 1074 88.26 38.72 -8.30
C ALA A 1074 87.67 38.63 -9.72
N PRO A 1075 86.36 38.89 -9.91
CA PRO A 1075 85.74 38.84 -11.23
C PRO A 1075 86.47 39.69 -12.25
N GLU A 1076 86.62 39.19 -13.48
CA GLU A 1076 87.05 40.02 -14.59
C GLU A 1076 85.80 40.71 -15.18
N LEU A 1077 85.81 42.04 -15.25
CA LEU A 1077 84.73 42.83 -15.82
C LEU A 1077 85.28 43.67 -16.99
N ASP A 1078 84.58 43.65 -18.11
CA ASP A 1078 84.88 44.49 -19.27
C ASP A 1078 84.43 45.94 -19.04
N SER A 1079 85.01 46.86 -19.83
CA SER A 1079 84.62 48.27 -19.85
C SER A 1079 83.99 48.62 -21.20
N PRO A 1080 82.65 48.47 -21.34
CA PRO A 1080 81.93 48.95 -22.51
C PRO A 1080 82.16 50.46 -22.69
N PRO A 1081 82.18 50.95 -23.94
CA PRO A 1081 82.37 52.38 -24.19
C PRO A 1081 81.16 53.20 -23.75
N ASP A 1082 81.41 54.45 -23.34
CA ASP A 1082 80.39 55.47 -23.12
C ASP A 1082 79.44 55.61 -24.32
N MET A 1083 78.16 55.85 -24.04
CA MET A 1083 77.10 55.92 -25.04
C MET A 1083 76.57 57.35 -25.20
N ILE A 1084 76.23 57.73 -26.43
CA ILE A 1084 75.45 58.95 -26.70
C ILE A 1084 74.15 58.51 -27.39
N ILE A 1085 73.02 58.81 -26.77
CA ILE A 1085 71.68 58.45 -27.28
C ILE A 1085 70.84 59.71 -27.45
N VAL A 1086 69.80 59.66 -28.28
CA VAL A 1086 68.86 60.78 -28.44
C VAL A 1086 67.60 60.48 -27.63
N GLU A 1087 67.09 61.49 -26.94
CA GLU A 1087 65.85 61.48 -26.15
C GLU A 1087 64.72 60.81 -26.95
N GLY A 1088 64.10 59.80 -26.33
CA GLY A 1088 63.01 59.02 -26.94
C GLY A 1088 63.44 57.92 -27.91
N SER A 1089 64.74 57.68 -28.15
CA SER A 1089 65.21 56.48 -28.86
C SER A 1089 65.02 55.22 -28.00
N LEU A 1090 64.55 54.13 -28.63
CA LEU A 1090 64.30 52.83 -28.01
C LEU A 1090 65.26 51.78 -28.58
N GLY A 1091 65.70 50.82 -27.76
CA GLY A 1091 66.64 49.75 -28.07
C GLY A 1091 68.08 49.96 -27.57
N ASN A 1092 68.35 51.01 -26.80
CA ASN A 1092 69.67 51.31 -26.27
C ASN A 1092 69.89 50.58 -24.94
N SER A 1093 71.02 49.88 -24.84
CA SER A 1093 71.40 49.20 -23.61
C SER A 1093 72.91 49.17 -23.44
N ILE A 1094 73.36 49.22 -22.19
CA ILE A 1094 74.73 48.91 -21.80
C ILE A 1094 74.82 47.40 -21.63
N VAL A 1095 75.86 46.78 -22.20
CA VAL A 1095 76.09 45.34 -22.12
C VAL A 1095 77.48 45.13 -21.56
N TRP A 1096 77.55 44.62 -20.33
CA TRP A 1096 78.78 44.11 -19.73
C TRP A 1096 78.86 42.59 -19.95
N THR A 1097 80.05 42.08 -20.20
CA THR A 1097 80.40 40.65 -20.25
C THR A 1097 81.42 40.29 -19.18
N PRO A 1098 81.07 40.37 -17.89
CA PRO A 1098 81.96 39.89 -16.84
C PRO A 1098 82.11 38.37 -16.90
N THR A 1099 83.23 37.88 -16.38
CA THR A 1099 83.54 36.46 -16.24
C THR A 1099 84.22 36.20 -14.91
N ASP A 1100 83.83 35.12 -14.26
CA ASP A 1100 84.45 34.61 -13.03
C ASP A 1100 84.26 33.09 -12.99
N GLU A 1101 85.12 32.36 -12.27
CA GLU A 1101 84.99 30.90 -12.12
C GLU A 1101 83.85 30.52 -11.16
N TYR A 1102 83.57 31.37 -10.15
CA TYR A 1102 82.54 31.20 -9.12
C TYR A 1102 81.65 32.46 -8.97
N PRO A 1103 80.93 32.88 -10.02
CA PRO A 1103 80.11 34.10 -10.00
C PRO A 1103 78.91 33.95 -9.05
N THR A 1104 78.56 35.02 -8.31
CA THR A 1104 77.42 35.00 -7.38
C THR A 1104 76.31 35.97 -7.72
N ARG A 1105 76.56 37.28 -7.67
CA ARG A 1105 75.54 38.32 -7.85
C ARG A 1105 76.10 39.58 -8.50
N TYR A 1106 75.23 40.49 -8.89
CA TYR A 1106 75.60 41.80 -9.44
C TYR A 1106 74.66 42.90 -8.98
N GLU A 1107 75.13 44.14 -9.06
CA GLU A 1107 74.40 45.35 -8.72
C GLU A 1107 74.81 46.49 -9.65
N ILE A 1108 73.85 47.26 -10.15
CA ILE A 1108 74.06 48.42 -11.02
C ILE A 1108 73.49 49.66 -10.33
N VAL A 1109 74.31 50.69 -10.24
CA VAL A 1109 74.02 51.95 -9.54
C VAL A 1109 74.11 53.11 -10.53
N SER A 1110 73.16 54.05 -10.45
CA SER A 1110 73.26 55.35 -11.14
C SER A 1110 73.00 56.47 -10.16
N ASN A 1111 73.90 57.47 -10.11
CA ASN A 1111 73.85 58.60 -9.17
C ASN A 1111 73.55 58.15 -7.72
N ASP A 1112 74.36 57.21 -7.20
CA ASP A 1112 74.25 56.62 -5.86
C ASP A 1112 72.94 55.85 -5.55
N THR A 1113 72.13 55.54 -6.57
CA THR A 1113 70.88 54.77 -6.42
C THR A 1113 70.96 53.45 -7.18
N VAL A 1114 70.65 52.33 -6.53
CA VAL A 1114 70.61 51.01 -7.19
C VAL A 1114 69.47 50.98 -8.19
N VAL A 1115 69.81 50.82 -9.47
CA VAL A 1115 68.84 50.75 -10.57
C VAL A 1115 68.51 49.31 -10.96
N ARG A 1116 69.40 48.35 -10.66
CA ARG A 1116 69.16 46.91 -10.87
C ARG A 1116 70.14 46.05 -10.07
N GLU A 1117 69.69 44.95 -9.50
CA GLU A 1117 70.55 43.92 -8.89
C GLU A 1117 69.98 42.51 -9.15
N GLY A 1118 70.78 41.46 -8.93
CA GLY A 1118 70.33 40.07 -8.98
C GLY A 1118 71.46 39.05 -8.96
N ASP A 1119 71.10 37.76 -8.97
CA ASP A 1119 72.06 36.66 -9.09
C ASP A 1119 72.79 36.71 -10.43
N TRP A 1120 74.08 36.41 -10.39
CA TRP A 1120 74.97 36.41 -11.54
C TRP A 1120 75.61 35.03 -11.68
N GLY A 1121 75.20 34.28 -12.69
CA GLY A 1121 75.76 32.97 -12.99
C GLY A 1121 76.91 32.99 -14.01
N GLY A 1122 77.65 34.10 -14.14
CA GLY A 1122 78.80 34.20 -15.05
C GLY A 1122 78.46 34.57 -16.50
N GLY A 1123 77.21 34.97 -16.76
CA GLY A 1123 76.75 35.43 -18.08
C GLY A 1123 76.82 36.95 -18.24
N ARG A 1124 76.61 37.43 -19.48
CA ARG A 1124 76.52 38.88 -19.78
C ARG A 1124 75.38 39.56 -19.03
N ILE A 1125 75.59 40.80 -18.60
CA ILE A 1125 74.63 41.65 -17.90
C ILE A 1125 74.25 42.81 -18.82
N VAL A 1126 72.93 43.03 -19.02
CA VAL A 1126 72.41 44.03 -19.97
C VAL A 1126 71.46 44.98 -19.26
N LEU A 1127 71.73 46.29 -19.30
CA LEU A 1127 70.86 47.34 -18.76
C LEU A 1127 70.28 48.19 -19.90
N SER A 1128 68.95 48.27 -20.03
CA SER A 1128 68.32 49.22 -20.95
C SER A 1128 68.41 50.64 -20.40
N VAL A 1129 68.81 51.58 -21.26
CA VAL A 1129 68.92 53.02 -20.94
C VAL A 1129 67.92 53.84 -21.77
N ASP A 1130 66.89 53.18 -22.29
CA ASP A 1130 65.80 53.81 -23.02
C ASP A 1130 64.90 54.61 -22.08
N GLY A 1131 64.32 55.70 -22.59
CA GLY A 1131 63.38 56.54 -21.84
C GLY A 1131 64.03 57.48 -20.81
N LEU A 1132 65.36 57.57 -20.77
CA LEU A 1132 66.06 58.62 -20.05
C LEU A 1132 65.79 60.01 -20.68
N GLU A 1133 65.66 61.02 -19.82
CA GLU A 1133 65.51 62.42 -20.21
C GLU A 1133 66.85 63.02 -20.66
N PRO A 1134 66.88 64.18 -21.35
CA PRO A 1134 68.14 64.79 -21.79
C PRO A 1134 69.08 65.12 -20.63
N GLY A 1135 70.30 64.59 -20.63
CA GLY A 1135 71.25 64.72 -19.53
C GLY A 1135 72.45 63.76 -19.63
N GLU A 1136 73.38 63.84 -18.69
CA GLU A 1136 74.49 62.88 -18.54
C GLU A 1136 74.20 61.97 -17.33
N TYR A 1137 74.29 60.65 -17.55
CA TYR A 1137 74.05 59.61 -16.56
C TYR A 1137 75.28 58.71 -16.44
N ASP A 1138 75.74 58.46 -15.22
CA ASP A 1138 76.79 57.48 -14.95
C ASP A 1138 76.14 56.20 -14.42
N PHE A 1139 76.45 55.05 -15.02
CA PHE A 1139 75.97 53.73 -14.60
C PHE A 1139 77.15 52.86 -14.22
N ILE A 1140 77.19 52.43 -12.96
CA ILE A 1140 78.27 51.65 -12.37
C ILE A 1140 77.76 50.23 -12.09
N LEU A 1141 78.29 49.23 -12.78
CA LEU A 1141 78.06 47.82 -12.49
C LEU A 1141 79.12 47.31 -11.53
N THR A 1142 78.71 46.65 -10.45
CA THR A 1142 79.55 45.84 -9.56
C THR A 1142 79.09 44.38 -9.63
N VAL A 1143 80.00 43.47 -9.94
CA VAL A 1143 79.78 42.02 -9.86
C VAL A 1143 80.51 41.43 -8.67
N TYR A 1144 79.98 40.34 -8.11
CA TYR A 1144 80.48 39.64 -6.93
C TYR A 1144 80.77 38.16 -7.28
N ASP A 1145 81.86 37.61 -6.76
CA ASP A 1145 82.18 36.17 -6.81
C ASP A 1145 81.73 35.41 -5.54
N GLY A 1146 82.06 34.12 -5.46
CA GLY A 1146 81.77 33.19 -4.37
C GLY A 1146 82.44 33.54 -3.04
N SER A 1147 83.62 34.15 -3.11
CA SER A 1147 84.37 34.67 -1.95
C SER A 1147 83.93 36.06 -1.52
N GLY A 1148 83.04 36.70 -2.28
CA GLY A 1148 82.54 38.05 -2.03
C GLY A 1148 83.46 39.17 -2.53
N ARG A 1149 84.49 38.87 -3.33
CA ARG A 1149 85.28 39.93 -3.99
C ARG A 1149 84.47 40.51 -5.14
N THR A 1150 84.87 41.69 -5.57
CA THR A 1150 84.10 42.48 -6.52
C THR A 1150 84.95 43.05 -7.63
N ALA A 1151 84.31 43.23 -8.79
CA ALA A 1151 84.82 44.07 -9.86
C ALA A 1151 83.76 45.06 -10.29
N THR A 1152 84.20 46.28 -10.60
CA THR A 1152 83.32 47.41 -10.86
C THR A 1152 83.75 48.16 -12.11
N ASP A 1153 82.78 48.50 -12.97
CA ASP A 1153 82.97 49.29 -14.18
C ASP A 1153 81.86 50.35 -14.31
N GLY A 1154 82.21 51.50 -14.88
CA GLY A 1154 81.30 52.64 -15.07
C GLY A 1154 81.17 53.03 -16.55
N VAL A 1155 79.93 53.24 -17.00
CA VAL A 1155 79.61 53.67 -18.36
C VAL A 1155 78.79 54.95 -18.31
N ASN A 1156 79.31 56.03 -18.91
CA ASN A 1156 78.57 57.27 -19.06
C ASN A 1156 77.64 57.22 -20.26
N VAL A 1157 76.39 57.64 -20.06
CA VAL A 1157 75.36 57.77 -21.09
C VAL A 1157 74.94 59.23 -21.20
N THR A 1158 75.23 59.85 -22.33
CA THR A 1158 74.76 61.21 -22.66
C THR A 1158 73.48 61.12 -23.50
N VAL A 1159 72.38 61.68 -23.01
CA VAL A 1159 71.10 61.76 -23.71
C VAL A 1159 70.94 63.16 -24.31
N LEU A 1160 70.93 63.25 -25.64
CA LEU A 1160 70.72 64.50 -26.38
C LEU A 1160 69.21 64.75 -26.61
N PRO A 1161 68.70 65.99 -26.48
CA PRO A 1161 67.28 66.28 -26.69
C PRO A 1161 66.79 66.05 -28.13
N THR A 1162 65.49 65.79 -28.27
CA THR A 1162 64.79 65.58 -29.55
C THR A 1162 65.05 66.74 -30.54
N GLY A 1163 65.67 66.41 -31.68
CA GLY A 1163 66.03 67.38 -32.74
C GLY A 1163 67.47 67.33 -33.23
N TYR A 1164 68.33 66.54 -32.57
CA TYR A 1164 69.67 66.22 -33.06
C TYR A 1164 69.59 65.11 -34.13
N THR A 1165 70.09 65.35 -35.35
CA THR A 1165 70.11 64.35 -36.44
C THR A 1165 71.54 64.11 -36.91
N PRO A 1166 72.00 62.84 -36.87
CA PRO A 1166 72.05 62.06 -38.12
C PRO A 1166 71.50 60.63 -37.98
N GLN A 1167 70.91 60.16 -39.08
CA GLN A 1167 70.03 58.99 -39.22
C GLN A 1167 70.75 57.61 -39.43
N PRO A 1168 70.00 56.49 -39.27
CA PRO A 1168 70.44 55.18 -38.74
C PRO A 1168 70.69 54.12 -39.83
N PRO A 1169 70.90 52.83 -39.47
CA PRO A 1169 69.88 51.83 -39.83
C PRO A 1169 69.66 50.65 -38.83
N VAL A 1170 68.50 49.99 -39.01
CA VAL A 1170 67.76 49.01 -38.17
C VAL A 1170 67.81 47.59 -38.77
N ASP A 1171 67.62 46.50 -38.00
CA ASP A 1171 67.41 45.13 -38.56
C ASP A 1171 66.44 44.17 -37.79
N TYR A 1172 65.25 44.08 -38.38
CA TYR A 1172 64.28 43.00 -38.69
C TYR A 1172 63.88 41.81 -37.80
N LEU A 1173 64.61 41.36 -36.78
CA LEU A 1173 64.21 40.08 -36.12
C LEU A 1173 62.96 40.19 -35.23
N LEU A 1174 62.65 41.38 -34.71
CA LEU A 1174 61.46 41.68 -33.92
C LEU A 1174 60.17 41.74 -34.76
N LEU A 1175 60.29 41.79 -36.10
CA LEU A 1175 59.15 41.84 -37.02
C LEU A 1175 58.44 40.48 -37.17
N ALA A 1176 59.12 39.36 -36.88
CA ALA A 1176 58.59 38.02 -37.12
C ALA A 1176 57.66 37.52 -35.99
N ALA A 1177 57.89 37.92 -34.75
CA ALA A 1177 57.15 37.39 -33.59
C ALA A 1177 55.76 38.05 -33.42
N ILE A 1178 55.60 39.32 -33.81
CA ILE A 1178 54.32 40.04 -33.73
C ILE A 1178 53.32 39.54 -34.80
N GLY A 1179 53.80 38.94 -35.90
CA GLY A 1179 52.95 38.44 -36.98
C GLY A 1179 52.09 37.21 -36.62
N ALA A 1180 52.55 36.34 -35.73
CA ALA A 1180 51.86 35.09 -35.43
C ALA A 1180 50.60 35.27 -34.57
N VAL A 1181 50.60 36.25 -33.65
CA VAL A 1181 49.48 36.51 -32.73
C VAL A 1181 48.36 37.33 -33.40
N VAL A 1182 48.70 38.20 -34.37
CA VAL A 1182 47.71 39.02 -35.10
C VAL A 1182 47.01 38.23 -36.21
N GLY A 1183 47.67 37.22 -36.80
CA GLY A 1183 47.07 36.36 -37.85
C GLY A 1183 45.85 35.55 -37.38
N GLY A 1184 45.87 35.05 -36.14
CA GLY A 1184 44.76 34.28 -35.57
C GLY A 1184 43.47 35.10 -35.39
N ILE A 1185 43.61 36.38 -35.01
CA ILE A 1185 42.48 37.27 -34.70
C ILE A 1185 41.82 37.80 -36.00
N ILE A 1186 42.59 37.98 -37.08
CA ILE A 1186 42.07 38.45 -38.38
C ILE A 1186 41.23 37.39 -39.10
N ILE A 1187 41.55 36.09 -38.96
CA ILE A 1187 40.80 35.01 -39.61
C ILE A 1187 39.38 34.87 -39.00
N ALA A 1188 39.25 35.04 -37.67
CA ALA A 1188 37.95 35.01 -37.00
C ALA A 1188 37.03 36.18 -37.40
N VAL A 1189 37.61 37.37 -37.64
CA VAL A 1189 36.87 38.57 -38.08
C VAL A 1189 36.55 38.53 -39.59
N ALA A 1190 37.40 37.91 -40.42
CA ALA A 1190 37.16 37.74 -41.85
C ALA A 1190 36.00 36.76 -42.15
N ILE A 1191 35.84 35.69 -41.36
CA ILE A 1191 34.67 34.78 -41.46
C ILE A 1191 33.38 35.53 -41.06
N GLY A 1192 33.45 36.41 -40.05
CA GLY A 1192 32.35 37.28 -39.64
C GLY A 1192 31.91 38.30 -40.70
N PHE A 1193 32.83 38.83 -41.51
CA PHE A 1193 32.51 39.75 -42.61
C PHE A 1193 32.08 39.06 -43.91
N TYR A 1194 32.59 37.85 -44.21
CA TYR A 1194 32.17 37.08 -45.39
C TYR A 1194 30.70 36.64 -45.30
N LEU A 1195 30.22 36.27 -44.12
CA LEU A 1195 28.81 35.93 -43.89
C LEU A 1195 27.86 37.14 -43.91
N ARG A 1196 28.37 38.37 -43.72
CA ARG A 1196 27.57 39.60 -43.75
C ARG A 1196 27.43 40.22 -45.16
N LYS A 1197 28.28 39.85 -46.12
CA LYS A 1197 28.25 40.37 -47.52
C LYS A 1197 27.40 39.54 -48.50
N LYS A 1198 26.90 38.36 -48.11
CA LYS A 1198 25.94 37.59 -48.92
C LYS A 1198 24.46 37.95 -48.65
N ARG A 1199 24.20 38.95 -47.80
CA ARG A 1199 22.87 39.48 -47.47
C ARG A 1199 22.57 40.87 -48.08
N SER A 1200 23.37 41.35 -49.04
CA SER A 1200 23.11 42.61 -49.76
C SER A 1200 23.59 42.62 -51.23
N SER A 1201 23.26 41.55 -51.97
CA SER A 1201 23.08 41.58 -53.42
C SER A 1201 21.95 40.64 -53.80
#